data_AF-A0AAE3F0D6-F1
#
_entry.id   AF-A0AAE3F0D6-F1
#
_cell.length_a   1.000
_cell.length_b   1.000
_cell.length_c   1.000
_cell.angle_alpha   90.00
_cell.angle_beta   90.00
_cell.angle_gamma   90.00
#
_symmetry.space_group_name_H-M   'P 1'
#
loop_
_entity.id
_entity.type
_entity.pdbx_description
1 polymer ?
#
loop_
_entity_poly.entity_id
_entity_poly.type
_entity_poly.pdbx_seq_one_letter_code
_entity_poly.pdbx_strand_id
1 'polypeptide(L)'
;MFQSVKYNLLIPFQYDSEQNDKLSEDRYDLSKEKVEACREKGMDSKIWFQKCFRMKPLENNEQKKGSPLLDDDRYKIIRIELDSPVRSILGISNKEQTTYTMDKIRINFKMPKIRLLFTRNKIGFIHIEIITFNLNEEESRKFGYTLSKLERKQTQISYQKKIAKDESKTITISFKQLIENIVNLQTYIPMSLYNNRILSYLQVAVIGSCEKEDKLKYFNSLQALSQRPSTRDIEESQIYWGKEDYVSRFAGDKTACIYGDTAICGEENLEFLTNVENGLVKTATENYTTVFAFLVSLRLLLADPAMKETDFQYLSDAPENLSEEENITKFFEKCIWKDGWKLTEQLAVLKEKVKIEQEERDRADRERQSKEQGETLKKMAEDMAEVREGTRYIAEFVKNELSSFLRSEKVHFNQLQDKDKDESIGSFVRKTSEQIDQKLVDSRNQDIDEERQKLEALFGDRWQYVMKSSQTSLVSSAVLLSRCSDIAAPDFDWSGVCICCTAALEAELKRVFFDGLLDFMADNYGEPSNENADEIYKFWPEELLSIPQYQFLKKTDCTLKRIKFFTMGKLPFLFGETGELSPKTFIRKNQLAQSELMRKRMAEYLSTIVLDYYKEIPFEAFYIGEKTDDRLTSQAGCFVWKCEQIRNKYRNKAAHVNVMTEQEATSCYQSILTKRGIYTYNAEIAGTILELFSKIDGSKLGKSL
;
A
#
# COMPACT_ATOMS: atom_id res chain seq x y z
N MET A 1 -41.87 -27.21 -8.08
CA MET A 1 -42.04 -26.43 -6.82
C MET A 1 -40.66 -26.13 -6.27
N PHE A 2 -40.41 -24.92 -5.81
CA PHE A 2 -39.10 -24.52 -5.29
C PHE A 2 -39.03 -24.81 -3.80
N GLN A 3 -38.10 -25.71 -3.43
CA GLN A 3 -37.88 -26.12 -2.04
C GLN A 3 -37.37 -24.93 -1.22
N SER A 4 -36.39 -24.20 -1.76
CA SER A 4 -35.89 -22.97 -1.16
C SER A 4 -35.59 -21.92 -2.21
N VAL A 5 -35.87 -20.66 -1.85
CA VAL A 5 -35.45 -19.51 -2.63
C VAL A 5 -34.79 -18.50 -1.69
N LYS A 6 -33.59 -18.10 -2.03
CA LYS A 6 -32.79 -17.15 -1.28
C LYS A 6 -32.56 -15.90 -2.12
N TYR A 7 -32.86 -14.75 -1.53
CA TYR A 7 -32.64 -13.44 -2.11
C TYR A 7 -31.62 -12.69 -1.26
N ASN A 8 -30.51 -12.28 -1.88
CA ASN A 8 -29.53 -11.38 -1.31
C ASN A 8 -29.81 -9.99 -1.90
N LEU A 9 -30.53 -9.19 -1.12
CA LEU A 9 -30.90 -7.82 -1.48
C LEU A 9 -29.73 -6.89 -1.19
N LEU A 10 -29.26 -6.20 -2.23
CA LEU A 10 -28.19 -5.21 -2.17
C LEU A 10 -28.79 -3.83 -2.47
N ILE A 11 -28.67 -2.92 -1.50
CA ILE A 11 -29.07 -1.51 -1.65
C ILE A 11 -27.82 -0.63 -1.58
N PRO A 12 -27.45 0.09 -2.64
CA PRO A 12 -26.26 0.90 -2.66
C PRO A 12 -26.42 2.14 -1.77
N PHE A 13 -25.36 2.48 -1.05
CA PHE A 13 -25.20 3.71 -0.28
C PHE A 13 -23.85 4.35 -0.62
N GLN A 14 -23.75 5.66 -0.44
CA GLN A 14 -22.51 6.42 -0.52
C GLN A 14 -21.96 6.65 0.88
N TYR A 15 -20.64 6.59 0.99
CA TYR A 15 -19.89 6.92 2.19
C TYR A 15 -18.56 7.57 1.81
N ASP A 16 -17.90 8.18 2.78
CA ASP A 16 -16.61 8.81 2.56
C ASP A 16 -15.46 7.77 2.58
N SER A 17 -14.81 7.58 1.43
CA SER A 17 -13.71 6.61 1.28
C SER A 17 -12.46 6.98 2.08
N GLU A 18 -12.28 8.24 2.46
CA GLU A 18 -11.17 8.67 3.33
C GLU A 18 -11.33 8.10 4.76
N GLN A 19 -12.54 7.67 5.12
CA GLN A 19 -12.85 7.09 6.43
C GLN A 19 -12.65 5.58 6.47
N ASN A 20 -12.04 5.01 5.44
CA ASN A 20 -11.81 3.59 5.35
C ASN A 20 -11.00 3.02 6.53
N ASP A 21 -10.08 3.79 7.11
CA ASP A 21 -9.28 3.36 8.26
C ASP A 21 -10.15 3.08 9.50
N LYS A 22 -11.30 3.78 9.62
CA LYS A 22 -12.30 3.55 10.67
C LYS A 22 -12.95 2.17 10.60
N LEU A 23 -12.96 1.54 9.42
CA LEU A 23 -13.54 0.21 9.22
C LEU A 23 -12.65 -0.91 9.76
N SER A 24 -11.35 -0.63 9.97
CA SER A 24 -10.33 -1.58 10.44
C SER A 24 -9.97 -1.42 11.92
N GLU A 25 -10.60 -0.50 12.66
CA GLU A 25 -10.25 -0.24 14.05
C GLU A 25 -10.65 -1.35 15.02
N ASP A 26 -9.75 -1.67 15.95
CA ASP A 26 -9.95 -2.69 16.98
C ASP A 26 -11.12 -2.37 17.93
N ARG A 27 -11.78 -3.44 18.36
CA ARG A 27 -12.97 -3.35 19.20
C ARG A 27 -12.61 -3.00 20.64
N TYR A 28 -13.34 -2.06 21.25
CA TYR A 28 -13.33 -1.91 22.70
C TYR A 28 -14.22 -2.96 23.38
N ASP A 29 -13.72 -3.54 24.48
CA ASP A 29 -14.55 -4.38 25.35
C ASP A 29 -15.46 -3.48 26.20
N LEU A 30 -16.78 -3.57 25.98
CA LEU A 30 -17.77 -2.68 26.56
C LEU A 30 -18.67 -3.45 27.53
N SER A 31 -18.62 -3.10 28.82
CA SER A 31 -19.54 -3.64 29.82
C SER A 31 -20.99 -3.24 29.53
N LYS A 32 -21.96 -4.03 30.01
CA LYS A 32 -23.39 -3.71 29.87
C LYS A 32 -23.74 -2.35 30.50
N GLU A 33 -23.14 -1.99 31.64
CA GLU A 33 -23.40 -0.69 32.27
C GLU A 33 -22.89 0.48 31.41
N LYS A 34 -21.74 0.34 30.74
CA LYS A 34 -21.23 1.36 29.82
C LYS A 34 -22.15 1.55 28.61
N VAL A 35 -22.75 0.48 28.09
CA VAL A 35 -23.70 0.55 26.97
C VAL A 35 -25.00 1.23 27.38
N GLU A 36 -25.52 0.94 28.58
CA GLU A 36 -26.74 1.56 29.10
C GLU A 36 -26.53 3.04 29.49
N ALA A 37 -25.42 3.36 30.17
CA ALA A 37 -25.07 4.74 30.51
C ALA A 37 -24.83 5.62 29.25
N CYS A 38 -24.28 5.05 28.18
CA CYS A 38 -24.10 5.75 26.90
C CYS A 38 -25.42 5.98 26.14
N ARG A 39 -26.42 5.11 26.30
CA ARG A 39 -27.77 5.31 25.71
C ARG A 39 -28.49 6.53 26.30
N GLU A 40 -28.25 6.83 27.57
CA GLU A 40 -28.94 7.92 28.28
C GLU A 40 -28.25 9.28 28.13
N LYS A 41 -26.92 9.32 27.89
CA LYS A 41 -26.11 10.55 27.89
C LYS A 41 -25.65 11.04 26.50
N GLY A 42 -26.00 10.31 25.43
CA GLY A 42 -25.47 10.55 24.09
C GLY A 42 -24.17 9.77 23.88
N MET A 43 -24.15 8.94 22.83
CA MET A 43 -23.10 7.96 22.64
C MET A 43 -21.94 8.51 21.81
N ASP A 44 -20.70 8.20 22.20
CA ASP A 44 -19.56 8.35 21.31
C ASP A 44 -19.80 7.54 20.03
N SER A 45 -19.70 8.22 18.88
CA SER A 45 -20.09 7.65 17.59
C SER A 45 -19.31 6.38 17.23
N LYS A 46 -18.01 6.31 17.57
CA LYS A 46 -17.15 5.15 17.33
C LYS A 46 -17.57 3.95 18.16
N ILE A 47 -17.77 4.17 19.46
CA ILE A 47 -18.22 3.12 20.39
C ILE A 47 -19.58 2.57 19.93
N TRP A 48 -20.47 3.43 19.42
CA TRP A 48 -21.78 3.00 18.92
C TRP A 48 -21.66 2.16 17.66
N PHE A 49 -20.83 2.59 16.71
CA PHE A 49 -20.55 1.83 15.50
C PHE A 49 -20.06 0.41 15.84
N GLN A 50 -19.04 0.29 16.70
CA GLN A 50 -18.48 -1.01 17.11
C GLN A 50 -19.44 -1.89 17.94
N LYS A 51 -20.48 -1.28 18.53
CA LYS A 51 -21.56 -2.00 19.21
C LYS A 51 -22.62 -2.51 18.23
N CYS A 52 -22.98 -1.69 17.24
CA CYS A 52 -23.97 -2.02 16.21
C CYS A 52 -23.47 -3.08 15.25
N PHE A 53 -22.17 -3.08 15.00
CA PHE A 53 -21.59 -3.74 13.86
C PHE A 53 -20.39 -4.57 14.28
N ARG A 54 -20.30 -5.78 13.73
CA ARG A 54 -19.18 -6.70 13.94
C ARG A 54 -18.49 -6.91 12.61
N MET A 55 -17.19 -6.62 12.57
CA MET A 55 -16.39 -6.97 11.41
C MET A 55 -16.46 -8.48 11.20
N LYS A 56 -16.71 -8.89 9.97
CA LYS A 56 -16.81 -10.30 9.60
C LYS A 56 -16.00 -10.51 8.33
N PRO A 57 -14.74 -10.95 8.44
CA PRO A 57 -13.88 -11.20 7.29
C PRO A 57 -14.60 -12.05 6.25
N LEU A 58 -14.36 -11.76 4.98
CA LEU A 58 -14.78 -12.66 3.91
C LEU A 58 -14.05 -14.00 4.07
N GLU A 59 -14.76 -15.11 3.86
CA GLU A 59 -14.17 -16.44 4.00
C GLU A 59 -13.15 -16.68 2.89
N ASN A 60 -11.89 -16.97 3.25
CA ASN A 60 -10.90 -17.48 2.32
C ASN A 60 -11.14 -18.98 2.13
N ASN A 61 -11.75 -19.34 1.01
CA ASN A 61 -12.06 -20.71 0.61
C ASN A 61 -11.63 -20.92 -0.86
N GLU A 62 -11.73 -22.15 -1.38
CA GLU A 62 -11.33 -22.46 -2.76
C GLU A 62 -12.03 -21.58 -3.81
N GLN A 63 -13.22 -21.05 -3.51
CA GLN A 63 -13.97 -20.17 -4.41
C GLN A 63 -13.54 -18.70 -4.36
N LYS A 64 -12.77 -18.31 -3.34
CA LYS A 64 -12.27 -16.94 -3.18
C LYS A 64 -10.75 -16.85 -3.07
N LYS A 65 -10.07 -17.99 -3.18
CA LYS A 65 -8.63 -18.06 -3.27
C LYS A 65 -8.11 -17.15 -4.39
N GLY A 66 -7.06 -16.39 -4.10
CA GLY A 66 -6.44 -15.44 -5.03
C GLY A 66 -7.35 -14.28 -5.46
N SER A 67 -8.50 -14.08 -4.81
CA SER A 67 -9.43 -13.00 -5.17
C SER A 67 -8.88 -11.65 -4.71
N PRO A 68 -8.74 -10.65 -5.60
CA PRO A 68 -8.35 -9.30 -5.19
C PRO A 68 -9.37 -8.65 -4.25
N LEU A 69 -10.59 -9.19 -4.17
CA LEU A 69 -11.62 -8.74 -3.24
C LEU A 69 -11.35 -9.17 -1.78
N LEU A 70 -10.39 -10.07 -1.55
CA LEU A 70 -9.89 -10.44 -0.22
C LEU A 70 -8.61 -9.69 0.14
N ASP A 71 -7.64 -9.71 -0.79
CA ASP A 71 -6.23 -9.45 -0.46
C ASP A 71 -5.70 -8.12 -1.02
N ASP A 72 -6.27 -7.57 -2.10
CA ASP A 72 -5.81 -6.29 -2.68
C ASP A 72 -6.47 -5.12 -1.94
N ASP A 73 -5.68 -4.34 -1.19
CA ASP A 73 -6.18 -3.20 -0.42
C ASP A 73 -6.95 -2.17 -1.24
N ARG A 74 -6.71 -2.10 -2.56
CA ARG A 74 -7.42 -1.21 -3.49
C ARG A 74 -8.80 -1.74 -3.86
N TYR A 75 -9.03 -3.06 -3.86
CA TYR A 75 -10.28 -3.67 -4.33
C TYR A 75 -11.02 -4.50 -3.28
N LYS A 76 -10.41 -4.71 -2.10
CA LYS A 76 -10.99 -5.54 -1.06
C LYS A 76 -12.35 -5.02 -0.60
N ILE A 77 -13.26 -5.95 -0.37
CA ILE A 77 -14.58 -5.64 0.17
C ILE A 77 -14.58 -5.92 1.67
N ILE A 78 -14.85 -4.86 2.45
CA ILE A 78 -14.97 -4.97 3.89
C ILE A 78 -16.41 -5.32 4.24
N ARG A 79 -16.59 -6.43 4.96
CA ARG A 79 -17.89 -6.94 5.37
C ARG A 79 -18.10 -6.74 6.86
N ILE A 80 -19.23 -6.14 7.19
CA ILE A 80 -19.62 -5.80 8.55
C ILE A 80 -21.04 -6.32 8.81
N GLU A 81 -21.22 -7.12 9.85
CA GLU A 81 -22.49 -7.77 10.19
C GLU A 81 -23.18 -7.04 11.35
N LEU A 82 -24.50 -6.82 11.22
CA LEU A 82 -25.29 -6.18 12.26
C LEU A 82 -25.46 -7.10 13.47
N ASP A 83 -25.21 -6.58 14.67
CA ASP A 83 -25.36 -7.33 15.91
C ASP A 83 -26.84 -7.63 16.22
N SER A 84 -27.14 -8.86 16.64
CA SER A 84 -28.50 -9.36 16.90
C SER A 84 -29.34 -8.47 17.83
N PRO A 85 -28.81 -7.93 18.95
CA PRO A 85 -29.56 -7.03 19.83
C PRO A 85 -29.98 -5.71 19.14
N VAL A 86 -29.21 -5.25 18.17
CA VAL A 86 -29.46 -3.98 17.46
C VAL A 86 -30.60 -4.09 16.44
N ARG A 87 -30.90 -5.31 15.98
CA ARG A 87 -32.06 -5.59 15.12
C ARG A 87 -33.38 -5.06 15.71
N SER A 88 -33.54 -5.11 17.04
CA SER A 88 -34.72 -4.59 17.72
C SER A 88 -34.89 -3.07 17.59
N ILE A 89 -33.77 -2.33 17.50
CA ILE A 89 -33.73 -0.87 17.31
C ILE A 89 -34.18 -0.51 15.88
N LEU A 90 -33.86 -1.37 14.92
CA LEU A 90 -34.28 -1.21 13.53
C LEU A 90 -35.77 -1.51 13.30
N GLY A 91 -36.49 -2.00 14.32
CA GLY A 91 -37.91 -2.35 14.24
C GLY A 91 -38.18 -3.78 13.74
N ILE A 92 -37.17 -4.66 13.78
CA ILE A 92 -37.29 -6.08 13.42
C ILE A 92 -36.95 -6.99 14.61
N SER A 93 -37.23 -8.28 14.50
CA SER A 93 -36.95 -9.23 15.59
C SER A 93 -35.45 -9.39 15.81
N ASN A 94 -35.05 -9.47 17.09
CA ASN A 94 -33.70 -9.83 17.51
C ASN A 94 -33.36 -11.29 17.21
N LYS A 95 -34.37 -12.17 17.08
CA LYS A 95 -34.19 -13.57 16.71
C LYS A 95 -34.08 -13.70 15.19
N GLU A 96 -32.94 -14.15 14.70
CA GLU A 96 -32.65 -14.34 13.26
C GLU A 96 -33.60 -15.34 12.57
N GLN A 97 -34.08 -16.33 13.32
CA GLN A 97 -35.00 -17.38 12.84
C GLN A 97 -36.47 -16.95 12.78
N THR A 98 -36.78 -15.68 13.06
CA THR A 98 -38.16 -15.18 13.02
C THR A 98 -38.71 -15.24 11.61
N THR A 99 -39.91 -15.79 11.48
CA THR A 99 -40.69 -15.75 10.24
C THR A 99 -41.42 -14.41 10.15
N TYR A 100 -41.23 -13.72 9.03
CA TYR A 100 -41.91 -12.51 8.63
C TYR A 100 -42.90 -12.85 7.53
N THR A 101 -43.99 -12.10 7.44
CA THR A 101 -44.96 -12.18 6.35
C THR A 101 -44.88 -10.89 5.54
N MET A 102 -44.83 -10.99 4.22
CA MET A 102 -44.94 -9.84 3.33
C MET A 102 -46.41 -9.58 2.99
N ASP A 103 -47.00 -8.54 3.58
CA ASP A 103 -48.44 -8.40 3.70
C ASP A 103 -49.20 -8.42 2.36
N LYS A 104 -48.62 -7.82 1.31
CA LYS A 104 -49.28 -7.69 -0.01
C LYS A 104 -49.41 -9.01 -0.76
N ILE A 105 -48.41 -9.88 -0.65
CA ILE A 105 -48.33 -11.15 -1.40
C ILE A 105 -48.48 -12.36 -0.49
N ARG A 106 -48.59 -12.15 0.83
CA ARG A 106 -48.79 -13.17 1.87
C ARG A 106 -47.74 -14.28 1.84
N ILE A 107 -46.51 -13.95 1.46
CA ILE A 107 -45.38 -14.88 1.45
C ILE A 107 -44.63 -14.77 2.78
N ASN A 108 -44.35 -15.93 3.37
CA ASN A 108 -43.58 -16.05 4.60
C ASN A 108 -42.09 -16.22 4.28
N PHE A 109 -41.23 -15.49 4.99
CA PHE A 109 -39.79 -15.51 4.78
C PHE A 109 -39.02 -15.26 6.08
N LYS A 110 -37.72 -15.52 6.06
CA LYS A 110 -36.77 -15.24 7.15
C LYS A 110 -35.77 -14.18 6.69
N MET A 111 -35.25 -13.39 7.62
CA MET A 111 -34.17 -12.43 7.38
C MET A 111 -32.99 -12.71 8.32
N PRO A 112 -32.24 -13.80 8.12
CA PRO A 112 -31.25 -14.23 9.11
C PRO A 112 -30.17 -13.17 9.33
N LYS A 113 -29.64 -12.56 8.27
CA LYS A 113 -28.48 -11.67 8.36
C LYS A 113 -28.72 -10.33 7.66
N ILE A 114 -28.19 -9.27 8.26
CA ILE A 114 -28.11 -7.92 7.69
C ILE A 114 -26.66 -7.49 7.81
N ARG A 115 -26.06 -7.07 6.69
CA ARG A 115 -24.66 -6.72 6.60
C ARG A 115 -24.49 -5.40 5.84
N LEU A 116 -23.36 -4.76 6.06
CA LEU A 116 -22.85 -3.68 5.23
C LEU A 116 -21.62 -4.18 4.50
N LEU A 117 -21.59 -3.98 3.19
CA LEU A 117 -20.45 -4.29 2.31
C LEU A 117 -19.85 -2.96 1.87
N PHE A 118 -18.61 -2.69 2.26
CA PHE A 118 -17.90 -1.48 1.86
C PHE A 118 -16.93 -1.82 0.75
N THR A 119 -17.04 -1.13 -0.38
CA THR A 119 -16.07 -1.22 -1.47
C THR A 119 -15.21 0.04 -1.47
N ARG A 120 -13.98 -0.04 -1.98
CA ARG A 120 -13.01 1.06 -1.90
C ARG A 120 -13.32 2.29 -2.78
N ASN A 121 -14.44 2.31 -3.50
CA ASN A 121 -14.82 3.38 -4.44
C ASN A 121 -15.95 4.29 -3.94
N LYS A 122 -16.10 4.47 -2.62
CA LYS A 122 -17.16 5.28 -1.96
C LYS A 122 -18.58 4.71 -2.07
N ILE A 123 -18.77 3.61 -2.80
CA ILE A 123 -20.05 2.90 -2.89
C ILE A 123 -20.01 1.70 -1.94
N GLY A 124 -20.95 1.64 -1.01
CA GLY A 124 -21.21 0.47 -0.17
C GLY A 124 -22.59 -0.11 -0.45
N PHE A 125 -22.90 -1.25 0.16
CA PHE A 125 -24.19 -1.91 0.03
C PHE A 125 -24.74 -2.35 1.38
N ILE A 126 -26.02 -2.04 1.63
CA ILE A 126 -26.81 -2.74 2.63
C ILE A 126 -27.17 -4.10 2.02
N HIS A 127 -26.69 -5.16 2.63
CA HIS A 127 -26.98 -6.54 2.26
C HIS A 127 -27.99 -7.15 3.23
N ILE A 128 -29.19 -7.45 2.76
CA ILE A 128 -30.22 -8.16 3.52
C ILE A 128 -30.39 -9.55 2.92
N GLU A 129 -30.10 -10.57 3.73
CA GLU A 129 -30.30 -11.96 3.38
C GLU A 129 -31.76 -12.35 3.66
N ILE A 130 -32.46 -12.85 2.65
CA ILE A 130 -33.88 -13.22 2.71
C ILE A 130 -34.04 -14.66 2.24
N ILE A 131 -34.67 -15.50 3.05
CA ILE A 131 -34.88 -16.92 2.72
C ILE A 131 -36.36 -17.26 2.81
N THR A 132 -36.90 -17.88 1.76
CA THR A 132 -38.28 -18.37 1.68
C THR A 132 -38.27 -19.82 1.18
N PHE A 133 -39.33 -20.56 1.47
CA PHE A 133 -39.43 -21.98 1.19
C PHE A 133 -40.75 -22.30 0.51
N ASN A 134 -40.78 -23.42 -0.23
CA ASN A 134 -41.99 -23.99 -0.84
C ASN A 134 -42.77 -23.01 -1.72
N LEU A 135 -42.08 -22.23 -2.54
CA LEU A 135 -42.72 -21.32 -3.49
C LEU A 135 -42.98 -22.02 -4.83
N ASN A 136 -44.11 -21.71 -5.46
CA ASN A 136 -44.28 -21.98 -6.88
C ASN A 136 -43.63 -20.88 -7.74
N GLU A 137 -43.64 -21.06 -9.06
CA GLU A 137 -43.02 -20.11 -9.99
C GLU A 137 -43.62 -18.71 -9.94
N GLU A 138 -44.95 -18.62 -9.84
CA GLU A 138 -45.65 -17.35 -9.79
C GLU A 138 -45.35 -16.60 -8.49
N GLU A 139 -45.37 -17.30 -7.36
CA GLU A 139 -45.02 -16.75 -6.05
C GLU A 139 -43.58 -16.25 -6.02
N SER A 140 -42.65 -17.05 -6.54
CA SER A 140 -41.23 -16.67 -6.65
C SER A 140 -41.06 -15.39 -7.47
N ARG A 141 -41.67 -15.30 -8.67
CA ARG A 141 -41.66 -14.08 -9.51
C ARG A 141 -42.25 -12.87 -8.80
N LYS A 142 -43.43 -13.03 -8.18
CA LYS A 142 -44.10 -11.94 -7.44
C LYS A 142 -43.25 -11.46 -6.26
N PHE A 143 -42.58 -12.38 -5.56
CA PHE A 143 -41.69 -12.06 -4.46
C PHE A 143 -40.47 -11.26 -4.93
N GLY A 144 -39.75 -11.75 -5.94
CA GLY A 144 -38.62 -11.04 -6.54
C GLY A 144 -39.00 -9.66 -7.10
N TYR A 145 -40.13 -9.56 -7.82
CA TYR A 145 -40.66 -8.28 -8.29
C TYR A 145 -40.93 -7.32 -7.13
N THR A 146 -41.54 -7.79 -6.05
CA THR A 146 -41.87 -6.94 -4.90
C THR A 146 -40.61 -6.43 -4.20
N LEU A 147 -39.59 -7.28 -4.06
CA LEU A 147 -38.27 -6.90 -3.55
C LEU A 147 -37.52 -5.91 -4.45
N SER A 148 -37.88 -5.81 -5.74
CA SER A 148 -37.32 -4.80 -6.65
C SER A 148 -37.97 -3.42 -6.55
N LYS A 149 -39.10 -3.30 -5.82
CA LYS A 149 -39.95 -2.09 -5.76
C LYS A 149 -40.10 -1.55 -4.33
N LEU A 150 -38.98 -1.44 -3.60
CA LEU A 150 -38.96 -1.07 -2.19
C LEU A 150 -39.18 0.43 -1.90
N GLU A 151 -39.04 1.31 -2.89
CA GLU A 151 -39.28 2.76 -2.73
C GLU A 151 -40.72 3.10 -2.34
N ARG A 152 -41.67 2.19 -2.63
CA ARG A 152 -43.09 2.37 -2.33
C ARG A 152 -43.33 2.04 -0.86
N LYS A 153 -43.96 2.97 -0.12
CA LYS A 153 -44.38 2.78 1.30
C LYS A 153 -45.24 1.52 1.55
N GLN A 154 -45.74 0.89 0.49
CA GLN A 154 -46.66 -0.25 0.54
C GLN A 154 -45.98 -1.60 0.76
N THR A 155 -44.66 -1.72 0.65
CA THR A 155 -43.95 -3.00 0.89
C THR A 155 -43.73 -3.20 2.39
N GLN A 156 -44.81 -3.57 3.07
CA GLN A 156 -44.83 -3.85 4.51
C GLN A 156 -44.50 -5.31 4.80
N ILE A 157 -43.80 -5.50 5.91
CA ILE A 157 -43.47 -6.79 6.47
C ILE A 157 -43.92 -6.82 7.92
N SER A 158 -44.45 -7.95 8.34
CA SER A 158 -44.98 -8.13 9.69
C SER A 158 -44.44 -9.40 10.35
N TYR A 159 -44.31 -9.40 11.67
CA TYR A 159 -43.99 -10.59 12.45
C TYR A 159 -44.72 -10.59 13.79
N GLN A 160 -44.93 -11.78 14.36
CA GLN A 160 -45.54 -11.93 15.68
C GLN A 160 -44.48 -11.85 16.79
N LYS A 161 -44.60 -10.86 17.67
CA LYS A 161 -43.77 -10.73 18.87
C LYS A 161 -44.56 -11.23 20.08
N LYS A 162 -44.10 -12.32 20.68
CA LYS A 162 -44.68 -12.84 21.93
C LYS A 162 -44.39 -11.87 23.09
N ILE A 163 -45.43 -11.39 23.77
CA ILE A 163 -45.35 -10.49 24.93
C ILE A 163 -45.52 -11.30 26.22
N ALA A 164 -46.54 -12.17 26.26
CA ALA A 164 -46.82 -13.05 27.38
C ALA A 164 -47.15 -14.48 26.87
N LYS A 165 -47.53 -15.40 27.77
CA LYS A 165 -47.79 -16.81 27.43
C LYS A 165 -48.84 -16.94 26.30
N ASP A 166 -49.88 -16.12 26.36
CA ASP A 166 -51.05 -16.13 25.46
C ASP A 166 -51.27 -14.80 24.71
N GLU A 167 -50.32 -13.86 24.81
CA GLU A 167 -50.42 -12.54 24.17
C GLU A 167 -49.29 -12.34 23.17
N SER A 168 -49.65 -12.07 21.92
CA SER A 168 -48.73 -11.72 20.85
C SER A 168 -49.14 -10.42 20.18
N LYS A 169 -48.16 -9.57 19.89
CA LYS A 169 -48.36 -8.34 19.15
C LYS A 169 -47.77 -8.49 17.75
N THR A 170 -48.57 -8.10 16.75
CA THR A 170 -48.07 -7.95 15.38
C THR A 170 -47.24 -6.68 15.31
N ILE A 171 -45.98 -6.81 14.90
CA ILE A 171 -45.10 -5.68 14.63
C ILE A 171 -44.97 -5.56 13.11
N THR A 172 -45.24 -4.37 12.59
CA THR A 172 -45.19 -4.08 11.15
C THR A 172 -44.18 -2.97 10.87
N ILE A 173 -43.36 -3.16 9.85
CA ILE A 173 -42.40 -2.17 9.35
C ILE A 173 -42.36 -2.24 7.81
N SER A 174 -42.08 -1.13 7.13
CA SER A 174 -41.82 -1.16 5.69
C SER A 174 -40.35 -1.41 5.40
N PHE A 175 -40.03 -2.06 4.28
CA PHE A 175 -38.63 -2.20 3.85
C PHE A 175 -37.94 -0.85 3.70
N LYS A 176 -38.65 0.17 3.19
CA LYS A 176 -38.16 1.55 3.11
C LYS A 176 -37.71 2.06 4.48
N GLN A 177 -38.57 1.95 5.49
CA GLN A 177 -38.24 2.39 6.85
C GLN A 177 -37.09 1.58 7.44
N LEU A 178 -37.04 0.27 7.21
CA LEU A 178 -35.93 -0.58 7.66
C LEU A 178 -34.59 -0.11 7.07
N ILE A 179 -34.55 0.17 5.76
CA ILE A 179 -33.37 0.67 5.06
C ILE A 179 -32.95 2.04 5.60
N GLU A 180 -33.90 2.97 5.76
CA GLU A 180 -33.65 4.29 6.34
C GLU A 180 -33.13 4.18 7.79
N ASN A 181 -33.66 3.27 8.59
CA ASN A 181 -33.18 3.01 9.95
C ASN A 181 -31.74 2.47 9.96
N ILE A 182 -31.36 1.64 8.98
CA ILE A 182 -30.00 1.10 8.85
C ILE A 182 -29.00 2.21 8.49
N VAL A 183 -29.34 3.05 7.50
CA VAL A 183 -28.49 4.18 7.07
C VAL A 183 -28.26 5.16 8.22
N ASN A 184 -29.32 5.47 8.98
CA ASN A 184 -29.28 6.44 10.08
C ASN A 184 -28.88 5.82 11.42
N LEU A 185 -28.50 4.54 11.46
CA LEU A 185 -28.25 3.83 12.72
C LEU A 185 -27.10 4.46 13.51
N GLN A 186 -26.09 5.00 12.84
CA GLN A 186 -24.86 5.52 13.42
C GLN A 186 -24.30 6.67 12.59
N THR A 187 -23.47 7.52 13.21
CA THR A 187 -22.89 8.73 12.59
C THR A 187 -21.37 8.71 12.46
N TYR A 188 -20.69 7.65 12.92
CA TYR A 188 -19.23 7.50 12.89
C TYR A 188 -18.66 7.40 11.48
N ILE A 189 -19.37 6.64 10.63
CA ILE A 189 -19.14 6.54 9.19
C ILE A 189 -20.44 7.03 8.54
N PRO A 190 -20.54 8.32 8.19
CA PRO A 190 -21.74 8.86 7.59
C PRO A 190 -22.10 8.11 6.31
N MET A 191 -23.33 7.62 6.24
CA MET A 191 -23.87 6.91 5.08
C MET A 191 -25.07 7.67 4.53
N SER A 192 -25.21 7.70 3.22
CA SER A 192 -26.40 8.21 2.54
C SER A 192 -26.82 7.25 1.42
N LEU A 193 -28.10 7.15 1.12
CA LEU A 193 -28.54 6.30 0.00
C LEU A 193 -27.95 6.82 -1.31
N TYR A 194 -27.49 5.90 -2.17
CA TYR A 194 -26.90 6.28 -3.45
C TYR A 194 -27.92 7.07 -4.29
N ASN A 195 -27.55 8.29 -4.71
CA ASN A 195 -28.44 9.24 -5.37
C ASN A 195 -29.75 9.54 -4.61
N ASN A 196 -29.74 9.41 -3.28
CA ASN A 196 -30.92 9.57 -2.41
C ASN A 196 -32.11 8.66 -2.79
N ARG A 197 -31.84 7.48 -3.36
CA ARG A 197 -32.87 6.53 -3.83
C ARG A 197 -32.62 5.12 -3.32
N ILE A 198 -33.70 4.33 -3.21
CA ILE A 198 -33.60 2.92 -2.85
C ILE A 198 -33.55 2.11 -4.13
N LEU A 199 -32.34 1.87 -4.62
CA LEU A 199 -32.09 1.04 -5.79
C LEU A 199 -31.82 -0.40 -5.34
N SER A 200 -32.62 -1.35 -5.83
CA SER A 200 -32.50 -2.76 -5.44
C SER A 200 -31.77 -3.57 -6.50
N TYR A 201 -30.72 -4.26 -6.08
CA TYR A 201 -30.03 -5.31 -6.82
C TYR A 201 -30.20 -6.64 -6.07
N LEU A 202 -30.35 -7.75 -6.80
CA LEU A 202 -30.73 -9.04 -6.22
C LEU A 202 -29.82 -10.16 -6.72
N GLN A 203 -29.01 -10.73 -5.83
CA GLN A 203 -28.46 -12.07 -6.09
C GLN A 203 -29.50 -13.09 -5.63
N VAL A 204 -29.92 -14.01 -6.50
CA VAL A 204 -31.00 -14.97 -6.23
C VAL A 204 -30.47 -16.39 -6.36
N ALA A 205 -30.68 -17.22 -5.35
CA ALA A 205 -30.44 -18.66 -5.44
C ALA A 205 -31.79 -19.39 -5.33
N VAL A 206 -32.15 -20.17 -6.35
CA VAL A 206 -33.38 -20.96 -6.42
C VAL A 206 -32.99 -22.43 -6.41
N ILE A 207 -33.53 -23.21 -5.48
CA ILE A 207 -33.33 -24.66 -5.41
C ILE A 207 -34.68 -25.34 -5.54
N GLY A 208 -34.83 -26.15 -6.58
CA GLY A 208 -36.05 -26.93 -6.82
C GLY A 208 -36.19 -27.30 -8.28
N SER A 209 -37.43 -27.50 -8.71
CA SER A 209 -37.76 -27.84 -10.09
C SER A 209 -38.87 -26.97 -10.66
N CYS A 210 -38.73 -26.64 -11.95
CA CYS A 210 -39.74 -26.08 -12.83
C CYS A 210 -39.98 -27.02 -14.00
N GLU A 211 -41.10 -26.88 -14.70
CA GLU A 211 -41.35 -27.70 -15.90
C GLU A 211 -40.32 -27.37 -16.99
N LYS A 212 -39.82 -28.41 -17.68
CA LYS A 212 -38.68 -28.28 -18.61
C LYS A 212 -38.97 -27.29 -19.75
N GLU A 213 -40.22 -27.24 -20.23
CA GLU A 213 -40.67 -26.38 -21.32
C GLU A 213 -40.78 -24.89 -20.94
N ASP A 214 -40.80 -24.58 -19.63
CA ASP A 214 -40.97 -23.22 -19.11
C ASP A 214 -39.74 -22.72 -18.34
N LYS A 215 -38.70 -23.55 -18.17
CA LYS A 215 -37.48 -23.19 -17.43
C LYS A 215 -36.80 -21.92 -17.93
N LEU A 216 -36.58 -21.81 -19.25
CA LEU A 216 -35.93 -20.63 -19.84
C LEU A 216 -36.82 -19.38 -19.76
N LYS A 217 -38.13 -19.53 -19.93
CA LYS A 217 -39.10 -18.42 -19.74
C LYS A 217 -39.13 -17.96 -18.29
N TYR A 218 -39.04 -18.89 -17.34
CA TYR A 218 -38.93 -18.58 -15.92
C TYR A 218 -37.63 -17.81 -15.63
N PHE A 219 -36.48 -18.28 -16.15
CA PHE A 219 -35.21 -17.56 -16.02
C PHE A 219 -35.31 -16.13 -16.55
N ASN A 220 -35.92 -15.96 -17.73
CA ASN A 220 -36.11 -14.63 -18.31
C ASN A 220 -36.98 -13.74 -17.42
N SER A 221 -38.04 -14.30 -16.84
CA SER A 221 -38.93 -13.56 -15.95
C SER A 221 -38.22 -13.13 -14.66
N LEU A 222 -37.40 -14.02 -14.10
CA LEU A 222 -36.70 -13.79 -12.84
C LEU A 222 -35.58 -12.76 -13.01
N GLN A 223 -34.78 -12.85 -14.08
CA GLN A 223 -33.71 -11.88 -14.34
C GLN A 223 -34.25 -10.47 -14.64
N ALA A 224 -35.36 -10.39 -15.37
CA ALA A 224 -36.02 -9.14 -15.67
C ALA A 224 -36.76 -8.55 -14.45
N LEU A 225 -36.78 -9.26 -13.32
CA LEU A 225 -37.59 -8.95 -12.14
C LEU A 225 -39.05 -8.69 -12.53
N SER A 226 -39.62 -9.56 -13.36
CA SER A 226 -41.00 -9.45 -13.87
C SER A 226 -41.98 -10.19 -12.97
N GLN A 227 -43.10 -9.54 -12.66
CA GLN A 227 -44.24 -10.21 -12.01
C GLN A 227 -45.02 -11.15 -12.95
N ARG A 228 -44.89 -10.96 -14.28
CA ARG A 228 -45.58 -11.74 -15.30
C ARG A 228 -44.65 -12.82 -15.86
N PRO A 229 -45.17 -14.01 -16.22
CA PRO A 229 -44.39 -14.99 -16.95
C PRO A 229 -43.95 -14.42 -18.31
N SER A 230 -42.72 -14.74 -18.69
CA SER A 230 -42.18 -14.40 -20.01
C SER A 230 -42.80 -15.30 -21.07
N THR A 231 -43.01 -14.74 -22.26
CA THR A 231 -43.34 -15.51 -23.47
C THR A 231 -42.10 -15.87 -24.29
N ARG A 232 -40.94 -15.34 -23.91
CA ARG A 232 -39.65 -15.57 -24.56
C ARG A 232 -38.68 -16.28 -23.62
N ASP A 233 -37.82 -17.07 -24.19
CA ASP A 233 -36.68 -17.64 -23.49
C ASP A 233 -35.67 -16.54 -23.16
N ILE A 234 -34.90 -16.76 -22.10
CA ILE A 234 -33.77 -15.91 -21.73
C ILE A 234 -32.71 -15.99 -22.82
N GLU A 235 -32.01 -14.88 -23.08
CA GLU A 235 -30.98 -14.84 -24.10
C GLU A 235 -29.76 -15.66 -23.69
N GLU A 236 -29.13 -16.36 -24.65
CA GLU A 236 -27.98 -17.21 -24.40
C GLU A 236 -26.76 -16.43 -23.85
N SER A 237 -26.66 -15.14 -24.17
CA SER A 237 -25.67 -14.21 -23.61
C SER A 237 -25.82 -14.00 -22.09
N GLN A 238 -27.00 -14.25 -21.55
CA GLN A 238 -27.36 -14.03 -20.16
C GLN A 238 -27.27 -15.31 -19.31
N ILE A 239 -26.93 -16.45 -19.90
CA ILE A 239 -26.88 -17.74 -19.22
C ILE A 239 -25.47 -18.32 -19.28
N TYR A 240 -25.06 -18.92 -18.17
CA TYR A 240 -23.91 -19.80 -18.08
C TYR A 240 -24.33 -21.13 -17.45
N TRP A 241 -24.18 -22.20 -18.22
CA TRP A 241 -24.63 -23.54 -17.83
C TRP A 241 -23.73 -24.23 -16.80
N GLY A 242 -22.51 -23.75 -16.58
CA GLY A 242 -21.60 -24.33 -15.58
C GLY A 242 -21.03 -25.69 -15.96
N LYS A 243 -20.26 -26.26 -15.02
CA LYS A 243 -19.77 -27.64 -15.09
C LYS A 243 -20.84 -28.65 -14.68
N GLU A 244 -21.70 -28.27 -13.75
CA GLU A 244 -22.78 -29.11 -13.23
C GLU A 244 -24.02 -28.93 -14.10
N ASP A 245 -24.47 -29.99 -14.77
CA ASP A 245 -25.66 -29.98 -15.64
C ASP A 245 -26.96 -29.63 -14.90
N TYR A 246 -26.97 -29.85 -13.58
CA TYR A 246 -28.06 -29.49 -12.68
C TYR A 246 -27.93 -28.10 -12.05
N VAL A 247 -26.89 -27.29 -12.34
CA VAL A 247 -26.76 -25.92 -11.83
C VAL A 247 -26.64 -24.90 -12.97
N SER A 248 -27.69 -24.12 -13.18
CA SER A 248 -27.68 -23.03 -14.16
C SER A 248 -27.44 -21.68 -13.50
N ARG A 249 -26.64 -20.81 -14.13
CA ARG A 249 -26.37 -19.45 -13.66
C ARG A 249 -26.83 -18.48 -14.74
N PHE A 250 -27.47 -17.39 -14.36
CA PHE A 250 -27.95 -16.41 -15.33
C PHE A 250 -28.05 -15.02 -14.71
N ALA A 251 -27.98 -13.97 -15.52
CA ALA A 251 -27.97 -12.60 -15.04
C ALA A 251 -28.95 -11.71 -15.81
N GLY A 252 -29.32 -10.61 -15.16
CA GLY A 252 -30.09 -9.52 -15.73
C GLY A 252 -29.48 -8.20 -15.31
N ASP A 253 -30.11 -7.08 -15.68
CA ASP A 253 -29.56 -5.74 -15.38
C ASP A 253 -29.36 -5.48 -13.88
N LYS A 254 -30.20 -6.07 -13.04
CA LYS A 254 -30.19 -5.87 -11.59
C LYS A 254 -30.11 -7.18 -10.81
N THR A 255 -29.84 -8.28 -11.50
CA THR A 255 -29.93 -9.62 -10.90
C THR A 255 -28.76 -10.50 -11.31
N ALA A 256 -28.31 -11.32 -10.36
CA ALA A 256 -27.45 -12.48 -10.62
C ALA A 256 -28.10 -13.71 -9.99
N CYS A 257 -28.45 -14.69 -10.81
CA CYS A 257 -29.27 -15.82 -10.43
C CYS A 257 -28.50 -17.14 -10.54
N ILE A 258 -28.75 -18.03 -9.60
CA ILE A 258 -28.23 -19.40 -9.56
C ILE A 258 -29.44 -20.30 -9.34
N TYR A 259 -29.56 -21.33 -10.17
CA TYR A 259 -30.67 -22.27 -10.16
C TYR A 259 -30.13 -23.69 -10.03
N GLY A 260 -30.41 -24.35 -8.90
CA GLY A 260 -30.13 -25.76 -8.67
C GLY A 260 -31.35 -26.60 -8.97
N ASP A 261 -31.26 -27.47 -9.97
CA ASP A 261 -32.36 -28.31 -10.45
C ASP A 261 -32.43 -29.64 -9.71
N THR A 262 -33.35 -29.73 -8.76
CA THR A 262 -33.53 -30.95 -7.96
C THR A 262 -34.14 -32.11 -8.76
N ALA A 263 -34.68 -31.87 -9.95
CA ALA A 263 -35.27 -32.94 -10.77
C ALA A 263 -34.21 -33.75 -11.52
N ILE A 264 -33.01 -33.20 -11.73
CA ILE A 264 -31.95 -33.83 -12.54
C ILE A 264 -30.62 -34.00 -11.81
N CYS A 265 -30.45 -33.46 -10.59
CA CYS A 265 -29.18 -33.54 -9.87
C CYS A 265 -28.80 -34.97 -9.40
N GLY A 266 -29.78 -35.88 -9.32
CA GLY A 266 -29.59 -37.17 -8.66
C GLY A 266 -29.51 -37.06 -7.14
N GLU A 267 -29.67 -38.19 -6.44
CA GLU A 267 -29.69 -38.23 -4.97
C GLU A 267 -28.34 -37.82 -4.36
N GLU A 268 -27.22 -38.20 -5.00
CA GLU A 268 -25.86 -37.95 -4.52
C GLU A 268 -25.52 -36.45 -4.44
N ASN A 269 -26.11 -35.62 -5.30
CA ASN A 269 -25.85 -34.18 -5.35
C ASN A 269 -26.94 -33.33 -4.66
N LEU A 270 -28.02 -33.96 -4.19
CA LEU A 270 -29.12 -33.24 -3.55
C LEU A 270 -28.66 -32.52 -2.28
N GLU A 271 -27.78 -33.15 -1.50
CA GLU A 271 -27.19 -32.54 -0.31
C GLU A 271 -26.38 -31.29 -0.68
N PHE A 272 -25.58 -31.33 -1.75
CA PHE A 272 -24.84 -30.15 -2.22
C PHE A 272 -25.79 -28.99 -2.57
N LEU A 273 -26.94 -29.25 -3.20
CA LEU A 273 -27.91 -28.20 -3.54
C LEU A 273 -28.65 -27.65 -2.32
N THR A 274 -29.00 -28.51 -1.36
CA THR A 274 -29.95 -28.18 -0.29
C THR A 274 -29.29 -27.83 1.04
N ASN A 275 -28.02 -28.21 1.25
CA ASN A 275 -27.31 -27.95 2.49
C ASN A 275 -27.03 -26.44 2.66
N VAL A 276 -27.72 -25.84 3.63
CA VAL A 276 -27.64 -24.40 3.91
C VAL A 276 -26.31 -24.01 4.58
N GLU A 277 -25.62 -24.97 5.21
CA GLU A 277 -24.40 -24.73 5.99
C GLU A 277 -23.12 -24.91 5.19
N ASN A 278 -23.10 -25.76 4.15
CA ASN A 278 -21.91 -26.05 3.34
C ASN A 278 -22.18 -26.30 1.84
N GLY A 279 -23.43 -26.20 1.38
CA GLY A 279 -23.80 -26.44 -0.02
C GLY A 279 -23.76 -25.19 -0.92
N LEU A 280 -24.33 -25.33 -2.12
CA LEU A 280 -24.47 -24.28 -3.14
C LEU A 280 -25.09 -22.99 -2.59
N VAL A 281 -26.04 -23.11 -1.66
CA VAL A 281 -26.73 -21.97 -1.05
C VAL A 281 -25.77 -21.09 -0.24
N LYS A 282 -24.81 -21.68 0.50
CA LYS A 282 -23.83 -20.89 1.27
C LYS A 282 -22.84 -20.19 0.35
N THR A 283 -22.27 -20.94 -0.59
CA THR A 283 -21.29 -20.44 -1.56
C THR A 283 -21.86 -19.32 -2.44
N ALA A 284 -23.11 -19.45 -2.89
CA ALA A 284 -23.86 -18.39 -3.56
C ALA A 284 -23.99 -17.10 -2.71
N THR A 285 -24.20 -17.26 -1.40
CA THR A 285 -24.50 -16.14 -0.51
C THR A 285 -23.27 -15.32 -0.17
N GLU A 286 -22.12 -15.96 -0.01
CA GLU A 286 -20.90 -15.25 0.38
C GLU A 286 -20.11 -14.82 -0.86
N ASN A 287 -19.86 -15.74 -1.78
CA ASN A 287 -18.88 -15.52 -2.84
C ASN A 287 -19.50 -14.82 -4.04
N TYR A 288 -20.60 -15.36 -4.59
CA TYR A 288 -21.30 -14.75 -5.73
C TYR A 288 -21.88 -13.39 -5.37
N THR A 289 -22.45 -13.22 -4.18
CA THR A 289 -22.98 -11.92 -3.74
C THR A 289 -21.88 -10.87 -3.61
N THR A 290 -20.70 -11.24 -3.11
CA THR A 290 -19.56 -10.30 -2.99
C THR A 290 -19.02 -9.89 -4.37
N VAL A 291 -18.85 -10.84 -5.29
CA VAL A 291 -18.46 -10.52 -6.68
C VAL A 291 -19.52 -9.63 -7.34
N PHE A 292 -20.80 -9.98 -7.16
CA PHE A 292 -21.90 -9.21 -7.73
C PHE A 292 -21.95 -7.78 -7.17
N ALA A 293 -21.78 -7.60 -5.85
CA ALA A 293 -21.72 -6.28 -5.23
C ALA A 293 -20.57 -5.43 -5.78
N PHE A 294 -19.38 -6.04 -5.96
CA PHE A 294 -18.25 -5.38 -6.59
C PHE A 294 -18.59 -4.88 -8.01
N LEU A 295 -19.12 -5.77 -8.86
CA LEU A 295 -19.47 -5.45 -10.24
C LEU A 295 -20.58 -4.39 -10.34
N VAL A 296 -21.57 -4.44 -9.44
CA VAL A 296 -22.59 -3.39 -9.32
C VAL A 296 -21.94 -2.05 -8.96
N SER A 297 -20.95 -2.03 -8.05
CA SER A 297 -20.25 -0.79 -7.69
C SER A 297 -19.54 -0.17 -8.89
N LEU A 298 -18.87 -0.98 -9.72
CA LEU A 298 -18.22 -0.49 -10.94
C LEU A 298 -19.24 0.07 -11.92
N ARG A 299 -20.36 -0.62 -12.15
CA ARG A 299 -21.43 -0.15 -13.03
C ARG A 299 -22.06 1.15 -12.54
N LEU A 300 -22.25 1.29 -11.22
CA LEU A 300 -22.79 2.51 -10.63
C LEU A 300 -21.81 3.68 -10.77
N LEU A 301 -20.53 3.43 -10.52
CA LEU A 301 -19.47 4.42 -10.67
C LEU A 301 -19.33 4.86 -12.13
N LEU A 302 -19.38 3.93 -13.08
CA LEU A 302 -19.39 4.20 -14.52
C LEU A 302 -20.55 5.08 -14.97
N ALA A 303 -21.69 4.97 -14.29
CA ALA A 303 -22.89 5.76 -14.55
C ALA A 303 -22.91 7.09 -13.78
N ASP A 304 -21.91 7.39 -12.95
CA ASP A 304 -21.83 8.63 -12.19
C ASP A 304 -21.39 9.79 -13.11
N PRO A 305 -22.26 10.77 -13.37
CA PRO A 305 -21.90 11.94 -14.18
C PRO A 305 -20.88 12.85 -13.49
N ALA A 306 -20.67 12.72 -12.18
CA ALA A 306 -19.74 13.50 -11.38
C ALA A 306 -18.46 12.72 -11.03
N MET A 307 -18.12 11.69 -11.81
CA MET A 307 -16.94 10.85 -11.64
C MET A 307 -15.66 11.70 -11.54
N LYS A 308 -14.87 11.49 -10.47
CA LYS A 308 -13.56 12.14 -10.29
C LYS A 308 -12.46 11.33 -10.98
N GLU A 309 -11.31 11.97 -11.20
CA GLU A 309 -10.13 11.32 -11.78
C GLU A 309 -9.67 10.07 -11.00
N THR A 310 -9.74 10.12 -9.66
CA THR A 310 -9.47 8.95 -8.80
C THR A 310 -10.43 7.80 -9.03
N ASP A 311 -11.70 8.11 -9.31
CA ASP A 311 -12.75 7.13 -9.57
C ASP A 311 -12.57 6.52 -10.97
N PHE A 312 -12.09 7.32 -11.93
CA PHE A 312 -11.65 6.82 -13.23
C PHE A 312 -10.46 5.86 -13.10
N GLN A 313 -9.42 6.22 -12.35
CA GLN A 313 -8.25 5.35 -12.15
C GLN A 313 -8.67 4.02 -11.51
N TYR A 314 -9.54 4.09 -10.50
CA TYR A 314 -10.12 2.91 -9.86
C TYR A 314 -10.79 1.95 -10.86
N LEU A 315 -11.59 2.50 -11.79
CA LEU A 315 -12.28 1.76 -12.85
C LEU A 315 -11.30 1.21 -13.89
N SER A 316 -10.30 2.00 -14.28
CA SER A 316 -9.31 1.63 -15.30
C SER A 316 -8.46 0.43 -14.88
N ASP A 317 -8.12 0.38 -13.59
CA ASP A 317 -7.27 -0.63 -12.96
C ASP A 317 -8.07 -1.81 -12.37
N ALA A 318 -9.41 -1.79 -12.51
CA ALA A 318 -10.27 -2.80 -11.91
C ALA A 318 -9.89 -4.21 -12.39
N PRO A 319 -9.70 -5.17 -11.46
CA PRO A 319 -9.26 -6.50 -11.82
C PRO A 319 -10.35 -7.25 -12.60
N GLU A 320 -9.96 -7.86 -13.72
CA GLU A 320 -10.87 -8.68 -14.53
C GLU A 320 -11.14 -10.04 -13.88
N ASN A 321 -10.11 -10.63 -13.24
CA ASN A 321 -10.25 -11.91 -12.55
C ASN A 321 -10.58 -11.71 -11.06
N LEU A 322 -11.79 -12.12 -10.66
CA LEU A 322 -12.33 -11.90 -9.32
C LEU A 322 -12.38 -13.18 -8.46
N SER A 323 -11.99 -14.32 -9.00
CA SER A 323 -12.10 -15.64 -8.37
C SER A 323 -11.23 -16.67 -9.10
N GLU A 324 -10.55 -17.57 -8.37
CA GLU A 324 -9.92 -18.75 -8.98
C GLU A 324 -10.95 -19.84 -9.35
N GLU A 325 -12.17 -19.81 -8.79
CA GLU A 325 -13.20 -20.78 -9.13
C GLU A 325 -13.87 -20.47 -10.47
N GLU A 326 -13.80 -21.47 -11.34
CA GLU A 326 -14.12 -21.34 -12.76
C GLU A 326 -15.58 -21.01 -13.02
N ASN A 327 -16.54 -21.57 -12.27
CA ASN A 327 -17.95 -21.28 -12.50
C ASN A 327 -18.30 -19.83 -12.17
N ILE A 328 -17.78 -19.27 -11.06
CA ILE A 328 -17.91 -17.85 -10.70
C ILE A 328 -17.30 -17.01 -11.81
N THR A 329 -16.04 -17.29 -12.17
CA THR A 329 -15.29 -16.48 -13.13
C THR A 329 -15.96 -16.49 -14.49
N LYS A 330 -16.27 -17.66 -15.05
CA LYS A 330 -16.94 -17.78 -16.35
C LYS A 330 -18.35 -17.22 -16.35
N PHE A 331 -19.11 -17.39 -15.26
CA PHE A 331 -20.44 -16.80 -15.14
C PHE A 331 -20.38 -15.27 -15.23
N PHE A 332 -19.55 -14.63 -14.41
CA PHE A 332 -19.46 -13.18 -14.38
C PHE A 332 -18.76 -12.63 -15.62
N GLU A 333 -17.74 -13.31 -16.15
CA GLU A 333 -17.08 -12.94 -17.41
C GLU A 333 -18.07 -12.94 -18.58
N LYS A 334 -18.82 -14.02 -18.78
CA LYS A 334 -19.81 -14.13 -19.86
C LYS A 334 -20.99 -13.19 -19.64
N CYS A 335 -21.69 -13.34 -18.52
CA CYS A 335 -23.02 -12.75 -18.33
C CYS A 335 -22.98 -11.30 -17.81
N ILE A 336 -21.84 -10.82 -17.31
CA ILE A 336 -21.71 -9.45 -16.79
C ILE A 336 -20.61 -8.67 -17.53
N TRP A 337 -19.39 -9.19 -17.58
CA TRP A 337 -18.23 -8.48 -18.12
C TRP A 337 -18.34 -8.27 -19.63
N LYS A 338 -18.61 -9.34 -20.39
CA LYS A 338 -18.60 -9.35 -21.86
C LYS A 338 -19.98 -9.21 -22.49
N ASP A 339 -20.86 -10.21 -22.37
CA ASP A 339 -22.02 -10.33 -23.27
C ASP A 339 -23.27 -9.68 -22.68
N GLY A 340 -23.48 -9.77 -21.36
CA GLY A 340 -24.70 -9.27 -20.71
C GLY A 340 -24.68 -7.77 -20.42
N TRP A 341 -23.87 -7.31 -19.45
CA TRP A 341 -23.78 -5.86 -19.18
C TRP A 341 -22.79 -5.13 -20.08
N LYS A 342 -21.94 -5.87 -20.82
CA LYS A 342 -20.90 -5.29 -21.69
C LYS A 342 -20.01 -4.30 -20.95
N LEU A 343 -19.66 -4.63 -19.71
CA LEU A 343 -18.86 -3.75 -18.86
C LEU A 343 -17.48 -3.48 -19.48
N THR A 344 -16.90 -4.46 -20.17
CA THR A 344 -15.63 -4.29 -20.92
C THR A 344 -15.76 -3.22 -22.01
N GLU A 345 -16.84 -3.25 -22.80
CA GLU A 345 -17.08 -2.26 -23.86
C GLU A 345 -17.28 -0.87 -23.26
N GLN A 346 -18.06 -0.77 -22.17
CA GLN A 346 -18.28 0.50 -21.47
C GLN A 346 -16.99 1.09 -20.91
N LEU A 347 -16.14 0.26 -20.30
CA LEU A 347 -14.82 0.66 -19.80
C LEU A 347 -13.88 1.08 -20.96
N ALA A 348 -13.90 0.38 -22.09
CA ALA A 348 -13.11 0.74 -23.26
C ALA A 348 -13.53 2.09 -23.86
N VAL A 349 -14.83 2.34 -23.98
CA VAL A 349 -15.37 3.64 -24.43
C VAL A 349 -14.96 4.75 -23.48
N LEU A 350 -14.96 4.51 -22.16
CA LEU A 350 -14.50 5.48 -21.18
C LEU A 350 -12.99 5.77 -21.33
N LYS A 351 -12.16 4.74 -21.49
CA LYS A 351 -10.71 4.90 -21.71
C LYS A 351 -10.41 5.73 -22.96
N GLU A 352 -11.14 5.51 -24.05
CA GLU A 352 -10.97 6.28 -25.28
C GLU A 352 -11.44 7.73 -25.13
N LYS A 353 -12.57 7.98 -24.45
CA LYS A 353 -13.02 9.34 -24.14
C LYS A 353 -11.99 10.12 -23.33
N VAL A 354 -11.38 9.48 -22.32
CA VAL A 354 -10.34 10.13 -21.50
C VAL A 354 -9.10 10.43 -22.33
N LYS A 355 -8.70 9.52 -23.22
CA LYS A 355 -7.58 9.78 -24.12
C LYS A 355 -7.85 11.00 -25.01
N ILE A 356 -9.06 11.10 -25.57
CA ILE A 356 -9.47 12.26 -26.39
C ILE A 356 -9.51 13.54 -25.56
N GLU A 357 -10.09 13.53 -24.36
CA GLU A 357 -10.14 14.70 -23.47
C GLU A 357 -8.75 15.15 -23.03
N GLN A 358 -7.84 14.21 -22.77
CA GLN A 358 -6.44 14.51 -22.46
C GLN A 358 -5.74 15.12 -23.68
N GLU A 359 -5.92 14.55 -24.87
CA GLU A 359 -5.36 15.09 -26.11
C GLU A 359 -5.94 16.48 -26.46
N GLU A 360 -7.21 16.75 -26.16
CA GLU A 360 -7.86 18.05 -26.33
C GLU A 360 -7.37 19.08 -25.30
N ARG A 361 -7.18 18.70 -24.03
CA ARG A 361 -6.55 19.56 -23.02
C ARG A 361 -5.11 19.90 -23.43
N ASP A 362 -4.33 18.90 -23.82
CA ASP A 362 -2.97 19.08 -24.32
C ASP A 362 -2.95 19.95 -25.59
N ARG A 363 -3.98 19.91 -26.43
CA ARG A 363 -4.12 20.77 -27.62
C ARG A 363 -4.52 22.20 -27.24
N ALA A 364 -5.47 22.38 -26.34
CA ALA A 364 -5.92 23.67 -25.85
C ALA A 364 -4.81 24.41 -25.08
N ASP A 365 -4.01 23.68 -24.30
CA ASP A 365 -2.83 24.21 -23.61
C ASP A 365 -1.74 24.60 -24.61
N ARG A 366 -1.54 23.80 -25.68
CA ARG A 366 -0.67 24.18 -26.82
C ARG A 366 -1.16 25.43 -27.56
N GLU A 367 -2.46 25.59 -27.76
CA GLU A 367 -3.05 26.77 -28.41
C GLU A 367 -3.02 28.03 -27.53
N ARG A 368 -3.21 27.89 -26.21
CA ARG A 368 -3.01 28.98 -25.23
C ARG A 368 -1.56 29.42 -25.19
N GLN A 369 -0.62 28.48 -25.11
CA GLN A 369 0.82 28.77 -25.19
C GLN A 369 1.20 29.46 -26.52
N SER A 370 0.58 29.09 -27.64
CA SER A 370 0.83 29.71 -28.95
C SER A 370 0.30 31.17 -29.05
N LYS A 371 -0.87 31.46 -28.46
CA LYS A 371 -1.39 32.84 -28.37
C LYS A 371 -0.57 33.72 -27.43
N GLU A 372 -0.17 33.19 -26.28
CA GLU A 372 0.71 33.89 -25.34
C GLU A 372 2.12 34.10 -25.94
N GLN A 373 2.64 33.15 -26.72
CA GLN A 373 3.86 33.32 -27.51
C GLN A 373 3.75 34.42 -28.58
N GLY A 374 2.58 34.60 -29.21
CA GLY A 374 2.35 35.67 -30.18
C GLY A 374 2.43 37.09 -29.61
N GLU A 375 1.99 37.29 -28.36
CA GLU A 375 2.12 38.56 -27.64
C GLU A 375 3.52 38.74 -27.03
N THR A 376 4.14 37.64 -26.61
CA THR A 376 5.48 37.64 -26.00
C THR A 376 6.60 37.82 -27.03
N LEU A 377 6.45 37.33 -28.27
CA LEU A 377 7.40 37.54 -29.38
C LEU A 377 7.56 39.03 -29.76
N LYS A 378 6.54 39.85 -29.51
CA LYS A 378 6.60 41.31 -29.71
C LYS A 378 7.42 42.03 -28.63
N LYS A 379 7.60 41.37 -27.47
CA LYS A 379 8.33 41.88 -26.30
C LYS A 379 9.75 41.28 -26.21
N MET A 380 9.93 40.02 -26.62
CA MET A 380 11.22 39.30 -26.67
C MET A 380 12.18 39.77 -27.77
N ALA A 381 11.75 40.58 -28.72
CA ALA A 381 12.66 41.21 -29.68
C ALA A 381 13.61 42.24 -29.02
N GLU A 382 13.27 42.73 -27.82
CA GLU A 382 14.05 43.74 -27.08
C GLU A 382 14.96 43.12 -26.00
N ASP A 383 14.66 41.93 -25.47
CA ASP A 383 15.37 41.32 -24.32
C ASP A 383 16.35 40.18 -24.69
N MET A 384 16.58 39.91 -25.98
CA MET A 384 17.33 38.74 -26.48
C MET A 384 18.87 38.90 -26.46
N ALA A 385 19.42 39.51 -25.41
CA ALA A 385 20.87 39.68 -25.24
C ALA A 385 21.44 39.07 -23.94
N GLU A 386 20.61 38.78 -22.94
CA GLU A 386 21.11 38.45 -21.58
C GLU A 386 21.08 36.95 -21.23
N VAL A 387 20.27 36.13 -21.92
CA VAL A 387 20.09 34.69 -21.64
C VAL A 387 21.18 33.79 -22.26
N ARG A 388 22.07 34.33 -23.10
CA ARG A 388 23.03 33.53 -23.87
C ARG A 388 24.27 33.07 -23.09
N GLU A 389 24.48 33.55 -21.87
CA GLU A 389 25.75 33.40 -21.16
C GLU A 389 25.76 32.30 -20.09
N GLY A 390 24.61 31.94 -19.50
CA GLY A 390 24.51 30.88 -18.49
C GLY A 390 24.64 29.45 -19.02
N THR A 391 24.13 29.18 -20.24
CA THR A 391 24.17 27.85 -20.87
C THR A 391 25.57 27.45 -21.35
N ARG A 392 26.48 28.42 -21.52
CA ARG A 392 27.87 28.18 -21.95
C ARG A 392 28.76 27.69 -20.80
N TYR A 393 28.49 28.10 -19.56
CA TYR A 393 29.39 27.88 -18.41
C TYR A 393 29.42 26.43 -17.90
N ILE A 394 28.29 25.72 -17.72
CA ILE A 394 28.31 24.31 -17.26
C ILE A 394 28.87 23.38 -18.34
N ALA A 395 28.50 23.59 -19.62
CA ALA A 395 29.04 22.80 -20.71
C ALA A 395 30.56 22.97 -20.82
N GLU A 396 31.09 24.18 -20.55
CA GLU A 396 32.52 24.48 -20.52
C GLU A 396 33.22 23.91 -19.25
N PHE A 397 32.58 23.99 -18.07
CA PHE A 397 33.06 23.39 -16.82
C PHE A 397 33.15 21.86 -16.90
N VAL A 398 32.10 21.19 -17.36
CA VAL A 398 32.06 19.72 -17.45
C VAL A 398 33.00 19.21 -18.56
N LYS A 399 33.04 19.89 -19.72
CA LYS A 399 33.85 19.45 -20.87
C LYS A 399 35.34 19.73 -20.71
N ASN A 400 35.73 20.85 -20.10
CA ASN A 400 37.14 21.29 -20.06
C ASN A 400 37.75 21.33 -18.64
N GLU A 401 36.99 21.71 -17.61
CA GLU A 401 37.56 21.92 -16.27
C GLU A 401 37.50 20.69 -15.36
N LEU A 402 36.36 19.98 -15.30
CA LEU A 402 36.15 18.86 -14.38
C LEU A 402 37.18 17.74 -14.59
N SER A 403 37.41 17.34 -15.84
CA SER A 403 38.41 16.32 -16.19
C SER A 403 39.83 16.76 -15.85
N SER A 404 40.16 18.04 -16.04
CA SER A 404 41.49 18.59 -15.70
C SER A 404 41.70 18.66 -14.19
N PHE A 405 40.65 19.04 -13.46
CA PHE A 405 40.62 19.14 -12.01
C PHE A 405 40.73 17.77 -11.33
N LEU A 406 39.92 16.80 -11.76
CA LEU A 406 40.00 15.42 -11.25
C LEU A 406 41.38 14.82 -11.52
N ARG A 407 41.95 15.09 -12.70
CA ARG A 407 43.31 14.65 -13.04
C ARG A 407 44.37 15.28 -12.14
N SER A 408 44.31 16.58 -11.87
CA SER A 408 45.27 17.26 -11.00
C SER A 408 45.18 16.77 -9.56
N GLU A 409 43.97 16.66 -9.02
CA GLU A 409 43.74 16.19 -7.64
C GLU A 409 44.20 14.74 -7.47
N LYS A 410 43.92 13.86 -8.44
CA LYS A 410 44.41 12.47 -8.43
C LYS A 410 45.92 12.37 -8.52
N VAL A 411 46.58 13.21 -9.33
CA VAL A 411 48.04 13.24 -9.40
C VAL A 411 48.63 13.65 -8.05
N HIS A 412 48.08 14.70 -7.43
CA HIS A 412 48.52 15.16 -6.11
C HIS A 412 48.30 14.08 -5.05
N PHE A 413 47.12 13.46 -5.02
CA PHE A 413 46.78 12.38 -4.11
C PHE A 413 47.72 11.17 -4.25
N ASN A 414 48.03 10.76 -5.49
CA ASN A 414 48.88 9.60 -5.75
C ASN A 414 50.36 9.80 -5.38
N GLN A 415 50.78 11.02 -5.09
CA GLN A 415 52.14 11.36 -4.59
C GLN A 415 52.24 11.27 -3.06
N LEU A 416 51.12 11.14 -2.33
CA LEU A 416 51.14 11.00 -0.88
C LEU A 416 51.69 9.63 -0.47
N GLN A 417 52.52 9.60 0.57
CA GLN A 417 53.11 8.35 1.10
C GLN A 417 52.07 7.41 1.71
N ASP A 418 50.90 7.92 2.08
CA ASP A 418 49.83 7.17 2.74
C ASP A 418 48.52 7.13 1.94
N LYS A 419 48.61 7.30 0.61
CA LYS A 419 47.46 7.30 -0.31
C LYS A 419 46.54 6.08 -0.21
N ASP A 420 47.07 4.92 0.17
CA ASP A 420 46.30 3.67 0.27
C ASP A 420 45.61 3.53 1.65
N LYS A 421 45.84 4.48 2.58
CA LYS A 421 45.09 4.51 3.84
C LYS A 421 43.67 5.01 3.60
N ASP A 422 42.71 4.32 4.20
CA ASP A 422 41.29 4.65 4.11
C ASP A 422 40.98 6.10 4.55
N GLU A 423 41.79 6.64 5.47
CA GLU A 423 41.68 8.02 5.96
C GLU A 423 42.06 9.05 4.87
N SER A 424 43.15 8.79 4.15
CA SER A 424 43.60 9.63 3.04
C SER A 424 42.60 9.61 1.89
N ILE A 425 42.07 8.43 1.55
CA ILE A 425 41.02 8.27 0.53
C ILE A 425 39.76 9.04 0.92
N GLY A 426 39.31 8.94 2.18
CA GLY A 426 38.12 9.66 2.66
C GLY A 426 38.28 11.17 2.63
N SER A 427 39.45 11.66 3.05
CA SER A 427 39.80 13.08 2.97
C SER A 427 39.81 13.58 1.53
N PHE A 428 40.37 12.80 0.60
CA PHE A 428 40.36 13.10 -0.83
C PHE A 428 38.94 13.17 -1.39
N VAL A 429 38.13 12.14 -1.15
CA VAL A 429 36.75 12.06 -1.64
C VAL A 429 35.94 13.26 -1.15
N ARG A 430 36.01 13.58 0.15
CA ARG A 430 35.28 14.71 0.73
C ARG A 430 35.72 16.06 0.17
N LYS A 431 37.03 16.34 0.13
CA LYS A 431 37.53 17.63 -0.40
C LYS A 431 37.18 17.81 -1.87
N THR A 432 37.29 16.74 -2.65
CA THR A 432 36.99 16.76 -4.08
C THR A 432 35.50 16.96 -4.31
N SER A 433 34.62 16.30 -3.54
CA SER A 433 33.17 16.52 -3.64
C SER A 433 32.77 17.93 -3.24
N GLU A 434 33.31 18.47 -2.14
CA GLU A 434 33.02 19.84 -1.68
C GLU A 434 33.37 20.89 -2.74
N GLN A 435 34.50 20.71 -3.44
CA GLN A 435 34.90 21.61 -4.52
C GLN A 435 34.03 21.47 -5.77
N ILE A 436 33.60 20.25 -6.12
CA ILE A 436 32.66 20.01 -7.21
C ILE A 436 31.30 20.64 -6.89
N ASP A 437 30.80 20.40 -5.68
CA ASP A 437 29.53 20.93 -5.19
C ASP A 437 29.51 22.45 -5.21
N GLN A 438 30.56 23.09 -4.70
CA GLN A 438 30.67 24.55 -4.69
C GLN A 438 30.65 25.12 -6.11
N LYS A 439 31.45 24.55 -7.02
CA LYS A 439 31.50 25.01 -8.42
C LYS A 439 30.17 24.82 -9.16
N LEU A 440 29.44 23.74 -8.87
CA LEU A 440 28.12 23.51 -9.44
C LEU A 440 27.08 24.47 -8.84
N VAL A 441 27.05 24.68 -7.52
CA VAL A 441 26.12 25.63 -6.88
C VAL A 441 26.34 27.06 -7.38
N ASP A 442 27.59 27.50 -7.53
CA ASP A 442 27.93 28.86 -7.98
C ASP A 442 27.50 29.14 -9.43
N SER A 443 27.24 28.08 -10.22
CA SER A 443 26.79 28.20 -11.61
C SER A 443 25.33 28.66 -11.77
N ARG A 444 24.52 28.68 -10.68
CA ARG A 444 23.10 29.11 -10.66
C ARG A 444 22.25 28.53 -11.80
N ASN A 445 22.38 27.24 -12.07
CA ASN A 445 21.72 26.56 -13.18
C ASN A 445 20.37 25.94 -12.75
N GLN A 446 19.34 26.16 -13.56
CA GLN A 446 18.01 25.56 -13.46
C GLN A 446 18.04 24.02 -13.37
N ASP A 447 19.01 23.34 -13.99
CA ASP A 447 19.15 21.88 -13.91
C ASP A 447 19.37 21.37 -12.49
N ILE A 448 20.05 22.16 -11.65
CA ILE A 448 20.32 21.82 -10.24
C ILE A 448 19.01 21.82 -9.47
N ASP A 449 18.13 22.78 -9.75
CA ASP A 449 16.80 22.87 -9.14
C ASP A 449 15.89 21.76 -9.64
N GLU A 450 15.95 21.39 -10.92
CA GLU A 450 15.19 20.29 -11.50
C GLU A 450 15.61 18.92 -10.92
N GLU A 451 16.92 18.64 -10.82
CA GLU A 451 17.40 17.40 -10.20
C GLU A 451 17.13 17.36 -8.68
N ARG A 452 17.18 18.51 -8.01
CA ARG A 452 16.78 18.63 -6.60
C ARG A 452 15.31 18.26 -6.41
N GLN A 453 14.41 18.75 -7.25
CA GLN A 453 12.97 18.41 -7.17
C GLN A 453 12.72 16.91 -7.41
N LYS A 454 13.44 16.28 -8.36
CA LYS A 454 13.34 14.83 -8.61
C LYS A 454 13.79 14.01 -7.41
N LEU A 455 14.90 14.38 -6.78
CA LEU A 455 15.38 13.71 -5.57
C LEU A 455 14.46 13.97 -4.36
N GLU A 456 13.91 15.17 -4.24
CA GLU A 456 12.87 15.49 -3.24
C GLU A 456 11.66 14.57 -3.38
N ALA A 457 11.16 14.39 -4.60
CA ALA A 457 10.06 13.47 -4.87
C ALA A 457 10.41 12.01 -4.55
N LEU A 458 11.65 11.57 -4.85
CA LEU A 458 12.11 10.20 -4.60
C LEU A 458 12.21 9.87 -3.10
N PHE A 459 12.71 10.81 -2.30
CA PHE A 459 12.84 10.64 -0.85
C PHE A 459 11.55 10.95 -0.09
N GLY A 460 10.63 11.71 -0.69
CA GLY A 460 9.42 12.21 -0.04
C GLY A 460 9.76 12.98 1.23
N ASP A 461 8.96 12.78 2.28
CA ASP A 461 9.15 13.44 3.58
C ASP A 461 10.50 13.15 4.24
N ARG A 462 11.21 12.09 3.82
CA ARG A 462 12.52 11.73 4.37
C ARG A 462 13.63 12.67 3.89
N TRP A 463 13.43 13.38 2.77
CA TRP A 463 14.44 14.28 2.22
C TRP A 463 14.91 15.31 3.23
N GLN A 464 13.99 15.85 4.04
CA GLN A 464 14.29 16.87 5.04
C GLN A 464 15.26 16.39 6.12
N TYR A 465 15.41 15.08 6.31
CA TYR A 465 16.30 14.48 7.31
C TYR A 465 17.67 14.07 6.74
N VAL A 466 17.86 14.17 5.42
CA VAL A 466 19.16 14.03 4.74
C VAL A 466 19.98 15.30 4.97
N MET A 467 21.28 15.18 5.28
CA MET A 467 22.14 16.35 5.52
C MET A 467 22.18 17.27 4.30
N LYS A 468 22.24 18.59 4.52
CA LYS A 468 22.31 19.56 3.41
C LYS A 468 23.52 19.37 2.50
N SER A 469 24.66 18.99 3.07
CA SER A 469 25.85 18.60 2.29
C SER A 469 25.56 17.36 1.43
N SER A 470 25.02 16.29 2.02
CA SER A 470 24.64 15.06 1.29
C SER A 470 23.61 15.34 0.20
N GLN A 471 22.59 16.16 0.47
CA GLN A 471 21.61 16.58 -0.54
C GLN A 471 22.31 17.26 -1.73
N THR A 472 23.28 18.14 -1.46
CA THR A 472 24.02 18.86 -2.49
C THR A 472 24.89 17.89 -3.30
N SER A 473 25.66 17.01 -2.66
CA SER A 473 26.49 16.04 -3.37
C SER A 473 25.68 15.02 -4.18
N LEU A 474 24.48 14.64 -3.73
CA LEU A 474 23.57 13.78 -4.50
C LEU A 474 22.97 14.50 -5.73
N VAL A 475 22.63 15.78 -5.60
CA VAL A 475 22.18 16.60 -6.75
C VAL A 475 23.33 16.78 -7.74
N SER A 476 24.54 17.12 -7.25
CA SER A 476 25.74 17.26 -8.08
C SER A 476 26.04 15.98 -8.86
N SER A 477 25.95 14.81 -8.22
CA SER A 477 26.19 13.54 -8.91
C SER A 477 25.14 13.23 -9.97
N ALA A 478 23.87 13.58 -9.72
CA ALA A 478 22.78 13.43 -10.68
C ALA A 478 22.95 14.33 -11.91
N VAL A 479 23.28 15.61 -11.68
CA VAL A 479 23.56 16.61 -12.73
C VAL A 479 24.78 16.21 -13.55
N LEU A 480 25.88 15.78 -12.89
CA LEU A 480 27.05 15.27 -13.60
C LEU A 480 26.70 14.06 -14.46
N LEU A 481 25.97 13.09 -13.90
CA LEU A 481 25.60 11.91 -14.66
C LEU A 481 24.67 12.26 -15.86
N SER A 482 23.90 13.36 -15.82
CA SER A 482 22.95 13.73 -16.90
C SER A 482 23.57 14.61 -17.96
N ARG A 483 24.49 15.51 -17.57
CA ARG A 483 25.18 16.41 -18.49
C ARG A 483 26.41 15.79 -19.13
N CYS A 484 27.04 14.82 -18.48
CA CYS A 484 28.15 14.09 -19.06
C CYS A 484 27.72 13.01 -20.07
N SER A 485 26.44 12.61 -20.11
CA SER A 485 25.97 11.52 -21.01
C SER A 485 26.07 11.89 -22.50
N ASP A 486 26.08 13.18 -22.82
CA ASP A 486 26.24 13.67 -24.19
C ASP A 486 27.71 13.84 -24.61
N ILE A 487 28.67 13.54 -23.71
CA ILE A 487 30.11 13.67 -23.97
C ILE A 487 30.65 12.36 -24.56
N ALA A 488 30.79 12.33 -25.89
CA ALA A 488 31.35 11.19 -26.63
C ALA A 488 32.90 11.12 -26.61
N ALA A 489 33.54 11.43 -25.46
CA ALA A 489 34.99 11.35 -25.30
C ALA A 489 35.38 10.02 -24.61
N PRO A 490 36.10 9.10 -25.26
CA PRO A 490 36.41 7.77 -24.72
C PRO A 490 37.32 7.79 -23.49
N ASP A 491 37.98 8.92 -23.20
CA ASP A 491 38.85 9.15 -22.05
C ASP A 491 38.24 10.05 -20.97
N PHE A 492 36.94 10.36 -21.06
CA PHE A 492 36.25 11.15 -20.04
C PHE A 492 36.21 10.41 -18.70
N ASP A 493 36.67 11.08 -17.63
CA ASP A 493 36.74 10.50 -16.30
C ASP A 493 35.44 10.73 -15.52
N TRP A 494 34.63 9.67 -15.42
CA TRP A 494 33.35 9.71 -14.69
C TRP A 494 33.49 9.64 -13.17
N SER A 495 34.71 9.67 -12.63
CA SER A 495 34.95 9.52 -11.18
C SER A 495 34.26 10.59 -10.33
N GLY A 496 34.00 11.78 -10.88
CA GLY A 496 33.26 12.85 -10.19
C GLY A 496 31.87 12.42 -9.70
N VAL A 497 31.16 11.58 -10.46
CA VAL A 497 29.85 11.03 -10.05
C VAL A 497 30.00 10.11 -8.84
N CYS A 498 30.97 9.18 -8.89
CA CYS A 498 31.26 8.26 -7.80
C CYS A 498 31.72 8.98 -6.54
N ILE A 499 32.61 9.97 -6.68
CA ILE A 499 33.12 10.80 -5.58
C ILE A 499 31.96 11.50 -4.86
N CYS A 500 31.08 12.17 -5.60
CA CYS A 500 29.95 12.89 -4.99
C CYS A 500 28.93 11.94 -4.31
N CYS A 501 28.57 10.81 -4.95
CA CYS A 501 27.63 9.87 -4.34
C CYS A 501 28.21 9.20 -3.08
N THR A 502 29.48 8.79 -3.14
CA THR A 502 30.12 8.09 -2.02
C THR A 502 30.46 9.05 -0.87
N ALA A 503 30.74 10.32 -1.16
CA ALA A 503 30.86 11.36 -0.14
C ALA A 503 29.55 11.56 0.63
N ALA A 504 28.41 11.64 -0.08
CA ALA A 504 27.09 11.73 0.55
C ALA A 504 26.82 10.52 1.46
N LEU A 505 27.04 9.30 0.95
CA LEU A 505 26.84 8.09 1.74
C LEU A 505 27.77 8.07 2.97
N GLU A 506 29.06 8.39 2.82
CA GLU A 506 30.01 8.42 3.95
C GLU A 506 29.62 9.44 5.02
N ALA A 507 29.13 10.62 4.62
CA ALA A 507 28.64 11.65 5.55
C ALA A 507 27.41 11.17 6.34
N GLU A 508 26.44 10.54 5.68
CA GLU A 508 25.27 9.97 6.36
C GLU A 508 25.64 8.82 7.29
N LEU A 509 26.52 7.91 6.86
CA LEU A 509 26.99 6.81 7.70
C LEU A 509 27.75 7.32 8.93
N LYS A 510 28.58 8.37 8.77
CA LYS A 510 29.27 9.03 9.88
C LYS A 510 28.26 9.59 10.88
N ARG A 511 27.31 10.38 10.40
CA ARG A 511 26.32 11.04 11.26
C ARG A 511 25.49 10.01 12.01
N VAL A 512 24.98 8.99 11.31
CA VAL A 512 24.06 8.01 11.88
C VAL A 512 24.78 7.01 12.78
N PHE A 513 25.86 6.37 12.33
CA PHE A 513 26.46 5.24 13.07
C PHE A 513 27.67 5.60 13.92
N PHE A 514 28.25 6.78 13.75
CA PHE A 514 29.45 7.17 14.47
C PHE A 514 29.23 8.37 15.39
N ASP A 515 28.84 9.52 14.86
CA ASP A 515 28.64 10.73 15.68
C ASP A 515 27.51 10.51 16.70
N GLY A 516 26.35 10.01 16.24
CA GLY A 516 25.23 9.73 17.13
C GLY A 516 25.53 8.63 18.17
N LEU A 517 26.35 7.63 17.82
CA LEU A 517 26.82 6.63 18.79
C LEU A 517 27.75 7.25 19.83
N LEU A 518 28.70 8.11 19.42
CA LEU A 518 29.61 8.79 20.35
C LEU A 518 28.85 9.69 21.33
N ASP A 519 27.84 10.42 20.85
CA ASP A 519 27.01 11.27 21.69
C ASP A 519 26.15 10.43 22.65
N PHE A 520 25.52 9.34 22.16
CA PHE A 520 24.81 8.37 23.00
C PHE A 520 25.70 7.79 24.10
N MET A 521 26.94 7.42 23.76
CA MET A 521 27.90 6.86 24.71
C MET A 521 28.29 7.89 25.77
N ALA A 522 28.51 9.15 25.39
CA ALA A 522 28.80 10.23 26.33
C ALA A 522 27.63 10.49 27.29
N ASP A 523 26.39 10.52 26.77
CA ASP A 523 25.19 10.78 27.57
C ASP A 523 24.88 9.66 28.57
N ASN A 524 25.17 8.40 28.24
CA ASN A 524 24.82 7.23 29.05
C ASN A 524 25.97 6.68 29.90
N TYR A 525 27.22 6.84 29.46
CA TYR A 525 28.41 6.27 30.08
C TYR A 525 29.48 7.31 30.44
N GLY A 526 29.20 8.60 30.24
CA GLY A 526 30.08 9.71 30.58
C GLY A 526 31.15 9.98 29.52
N GLU A 527 31.64 11.23 29.50
CA GLU A 527 32.71 11.65 28.56
C GLU A 527 34.04 10.96 28.91
N PRO A 528 34.79 10.44 27.92
CA PRO A 528 36.10 9.87 28.16
C PRO A 528 37.09 10.91 28.70
N SER A 529 37.66 10.64 29.89
CA SER A 529 38.69 11.47 30.51
C SER A 529 39.71 10.60 31.28
N ASN A 530 40.85 11.19 31.64
CA ASN A 530 41.87 10.46 32.41
C ASN A 530 41.39 10.12 33.83
N GLU A 531 40.49 10.94 34.41
CA GLU A 531 40.04 10.82 35.80
C GLU A 531 39.11 9.61 36.01
N ASN A 532 38.38 9.20 34.97
CA ASN A 532 37.43 8.09 34.98
C ASN A 532 37.86 6.90 34.10
N ALA A 533 39.16 6.79 33.75
CA ALA A 533 39.66 5.84 32.77
C ALA A 533 39.26 4.37 33.05
N ASP A 534 39.35 3.92 34.30
CA ASP A 534 39.00 2.53 34.68
C ASP A 534 37.51 2.21 34.49
N GLU A 535 36.64 3.21 34.58
CA GLU A 535 35.21 3.05 34.33
C GLU A 535 34.90 3.16 32.83
N ILE A 536 35.53 4.11 32.14
CA ILE A 536 35.39 4.28 30.69
C ILE A 536 35.76 2.99 29.95
N TYR A 537 36.91 2.38 30.23
CA TYR A 537 37.32 1.13 29.54
C TYR A 537 36.44 -0.09 29.85
N LYS A 538 35.53 -0.04 30.84
CA LYS A 538 34.54 -1.10 31.07
C LYS A 538 33.34 -1.00 30.13
N PHE A 539 32.97 0.22 29.75
CA PHE A 539 31.73 0.48 29.01
C PHE A 539 31.97 0.90 27.56
N TRP A 540 33.09 1.59 27.29
CA TRP A 540 33.47 2.08 25.97
C TRP A 540 34.32 1.07 25.21
N PRO A 541 33.90 0.67 23.99
CA PRO A 541 34.75 -0.06 23.07
C PRO A 541 36.02 0.72 22.73
N GLU A 542 37.17 0.03 22.65
CA GLU A 542 38.46 0.65 22.35
C GLU A 542 38.46 1.37 20.99
N GLU A 543 37.67 0.92 20.03
CA GLU A 543 37.52 1.53 18.69
C GLU A 543 36.92 2.95 18.73
N LEU A 544 36.23 3.32 19.81
CA LEU A 544 35.66 4.66 20.01
C LEU A 544 36.60 5.59 20.79
N LEU A 545 37.76 5.11 21.23
CA LEU A 545 38.68 5.83 22.09
C LEU A 545 39.96 6.22 21.35
N SER A 546 40.58 7.31 21.78
CA SER A 546 41.84 7.80 21.21
C SER A 546 43.01 6.83 21.44
N ILE A 547 42.95 6.04 22.50
CA ILE A 547 44.05 5.21 23.00
C ILE A 547 43.44 3.95 23.64
N PRO A 548 43.88 2.74 23.28
CA PRO A 548 43.41 1.50 23.91
C PRO A 548 44.01 1.31 25.30
N GLN A 549 43.35 0.52 26.16
CA GLN A 549 43.64 0.44 27.60
C GLN A 549 45.09 0.02 27.87
N TYR A 550 45.59 -0.96 27.13
CA TYR A 550 46.95 -1.47 27.31
C TYR A 550 48.04 -0.45 26.95
N GLN A 551 47.74 0.55 26.11
CA GLN A 551 48.66 1.64 25.80
C GLN A 551 48.56 2.78 26.81
N PHE A 552 47.35 3.07 27.30
CA PHE A 552 47.11 4.05 28.35
C PHE A 552 47.87 3.69 29.63
N LEU A 553 47.81 2.43 30.06
CA LEU A 553 48.52 1.94 31.25
C LEU A 553 50.06 1.99 31.15
N LYS A 554 50.62 2.14 29.94
CA LYS A 554 52.07 2.15 29.68
C LYS A 554 52.68 3.55 29.52
N LYS A 555 51.88 4.60 29.39
CA LYS A 555 52.34 5.96 29.07
C LYS A 555 51.80 6.98 30.07
N THR A 556 52.66 7.85 30.59
CA THR A 556 52.32 8.87 31.58
C THR A 556 51.72 10.17 30.99
N ASP A 557 51.83 10.42 29.67
CA ASP A 557 51.37 11.67 29.02
C ASP A 557 50.30 11.44 27.94
N CYS A 558 49.38 10.51 28.18
CA CYS A 558 48.29 10.19 27.25
C CYS A 558 46.97 10.78 27.73
N THR A 559 46.23 11.49 26.85
CA THR A 559 44.88 11.97 27.16
C THR A 559 43.84 11.08 26.50
N LEU A 560 43.02 10.43 27.32
CA LEU A 560 41.86 9.66 26.90
C LEU A 560 40.78 10.62 26.40
N LYS A 561 40.35 10.42 25.15
CA LYS A 561 39.32 11.22 24.47
C LYS A 561 38.54 10.33 23.52
N ARG A 562 37.35 10.75 23.11
CA ARG A 562 36.65 10.14 21.96
C ARG A 562 37.47 10.26 20.68
N ILE A 563 37.41 9.24 19.84
CA ILE A 563 37.96 9.30 18.48
C ILE A 563 37.21 10.36 17.66
N LYS A 564 37.90 11.06 16.76
CA LYS A 564 37.32 12.20 16.01
C LYS A 564 37.08 11.93 14.52
N PHE A 565 37.50 10.76 14.04
CA PHE A 565 37.59 10.49 12.61
C PHE A 565 36.85 9.22 12.22
N PHE A 566 36.02 9.33 11.19
CA PHE A 566 35.29 8.23 10.56
C PHE A 566 35.55 8.21 9.07
N THR A 567 35.59 7.00 8.53
CA THR A 567 35.51 6.68 7.11
C THR A 567 34.58 5.50 6.92
N MET A 568 34.09 5.31 5.70
CA MET A 568 33.22 4.17 5.37
C MET A 568 33.87 2.82 5.75
N GLY A 569 35.20 2.71 5.73
CA GLY A 569 35.91 1.50 6.14
C GLY A 569 35.89 1.18 7.63
N LYS A 570 35.50 2.14 8.48
CA LYS A 570 35.27 1.88 9.91
C LYS A 570 33.91 1.28 10.20
N LEU A 571 32.94 1.42 9.28
CA LEU A 571 31.57 0.97 9.49
C LEU A 571 31.48 -0.49 9.94
N PRO A 572 32.17 -1.47 9.30
CA PRO A 572 32.04 -2.87 9.73
C PRO A 572 32.51 -3.10 11.17
N PHE A 573 33.57 -2.41 11.59
CA PHE A 573 34.11 -2.49 12.96
C PHE A 573 33.16 -1.89 14.00
N LEU A 574 32.39 -0.86 13.64
CA LEU A 574 31.33 -0.32 14.52
C LEU A 574 30.17 -1.31 14.74
N PHE A 575 30.02 -2.30 13.86
CA PHE A 575 29.12 -3.45 14.03
C PHE A 575 29.83 -4.69 14.59
N GLY A 576 31.03 -4.51 15.13
CA GLY A 576 31.81 -5.57 15.78
C GLY A 576 32.28 -6.65 14.82
N GLU A 577 32.53 -6.33 13.55
CA GLU A 577 33.44 -7.15 12.75
C GLU A 577 34.84 -7.13 13.35
N THR A 578 35.54 -8.26 13.21
CA THR A 578 36.95 -8.33 13.59
C THR A 578 37.78 -8.35 12.31
N GLY A 579 38.93 -7.68 12.35
CA GLY A 579 40.01 -8.03 11.42
C GLY A 579 40.47 -9.48 11.63
N GLU A 580 41.56 -9.84 10.97
CA GLU A 580 42.18 -11.15 11.18
C GLU A 580 42.49 -11.37 12.68
N LEU A 581 41.97 -12.46 13.22
CA LEU A 581 42.14 -12.78 14.64
C LEU A 581 43.58 -13.14 14.93
N SER A 582 44.18 -12.47 15.92
CA SER A 582 45.57 -12.71 16.30
C SER A 582 45.80 -14.17 16.67
N PRO A 583 46.96 -14.77 16.30
CA PRO A 583 47.32 -16.12 16.74
C PRO A 583 47.66 -16.16 18.24
N LYS A 584 47.97 -15.01 18.86
CA LYS A 584 48.22 -14.90 20.29
C LYS A 584 46.89 -14.90 21.06
N THR A 585 46.66 -15.93 21.88
CA THR A 585 45.41 -16.18 22.61
C THR A 585 44.92 -14.98 23.43
N PHE A 586 45.80 -14.26 24.11
CA PHE A 586 45.43 -13.09 24.91
C PHE A 586 44.89 -11.93 24.04
N ILE A 587 45.54 -11.65 22.91
CA ILE A 587 45.10 -10.60 21.98
C ILE A 587 43.79 -11.00 21.32
N ARG A 588 43.65 -12.28 20.91
CA ARG A 588 42.41 -12.82 20.34
C ARG A 588 41.23 -12.68 21.31
N LYS A 589 41.44 -13.00 22.59
CA LYS A 589 40.40 -12.83 23.63
C LYS A 589 39.99 -11.36 23.76
N ASN A 590 40.93 -10.43 23.73
CA ASN A 590 40.61 -9.00 23.75
C ASN A 590 39.82 -8.57 22.50
N GLN A 591 40.23 -8.99 21.30
CA GLN A 591 39.51 -8.67 20.05
C GLN A 591 38.05 -9.13 20.08
N LEU A 592 37.80 -10.35 20.58
CA LEU A 592 36.43 -10.88 20.70
C LEU A 592 35.63 -10.14 21.77
N ALA A 593 36.25 -9.82 22.91
CA ALA A 593 35.58 -9.06 23.97
C ALA A 593 35.21 -7.63 23.53
N GLN A 594 36.09 -6.95 22.80
CA GLN A 594 35.80 -5.62 22.24
C GLN A 594 34.73 -5.67 21.16
N SER A 595 34.75 -6.70 20.30
CA SER A 595 33.69 -6.94 19.31
C SER A 595 32.32 -7.12 19.97
N GLU A 596 32.22 -7.96 21.02
CA GLU A 596 30.97 -8.16 21.78
C GLU A 596 30.50 -6.87 22.45
N LEU A 597 31.41 -6.11 23.05
CA LEU A 597 31.10 -4.83 23.68
C LEU A 597 30.58 -3.82 22.65
N MET A 598 31.24 -3.73 21.49
CA MET A 598 30.80 -2.85 20.39
C MET A 598 29.40 -3.20 19.90
N ARG A 599 29.11 -4.47 19.65
CA ARG A 599 27.77 -4.93 19.21
C ARG A 599 26.70 -4.55 20.23
N LYS A 600 27.00 -4.72 21.51
CA LYS A 600 26.09 -4.36 22.59
C LYS A 600 25.79 -2.86 22.59
N ARG A 601 26.81 -2.00 22.52
CA ARG A 601 26.62 -0.54 22.49
C ARG A 601 25.92 -0.05 21.24
N MET A 602 26.26 -0.61 20.09
CA MET A 602 25.59 -0.30 18.84
C MET A 602 24.10 -0.71 18.90
N ALA A 603 23.77 -1.89 19.42
CA ALA A 603 22.38 -2.33 19.57
C ALA A 603 21.57 -1.42 20.51
N GLU A 604 22.15 -1.05 21.66
CA GLU A 604 21.55 -0.10 22.60
C GLU A 604 21.28 1.25 21.91
N TYR A 605 22.26 1.82 21.21
CA TYR A 605 22.11 3.07 20.47
C TYR A 605 21.05 2.95 19.36
N LEU A 606 21.13 1.93 18.51
CA LEU A 606 20.20 1.76 17.38
C LEU A 606 18.75 1.64 17.85
N SER A 607 18.50 1.00 18.99
CA SER A 607 17.15 0.91 19.58
C SER A 607 16.48 2.27 19.81
N THR A 608 17.28 3.33 19.97
CA THR A 608 16.79 4.70 20.16
C THR A 608 16.38 5.35 18.83
N ILE A 609 17.10 5.09 17.73
CA ILE A 609 16.95 5.80 16.45
C ILE A 609 16.26 5.02 15.33
N VAL A 610 16.04 3.71 15.46
CA VAL A 610 15.28 2.95 14.46
C VAL A 610 13.79 3.26 14.49
N LEU A 611 13.11 2.99 13.38
CA LEU A 611 11.65 3.02 13.30
C LEU A 611 11.03 1.93 14.20
N ASP A 612 9.79 2.16 14.63
CA ASP A 612 9.14 1.34 15.67
C ASP A 612 9.13 -0.16 15.35
N TYR A 613 8.95 -0.52 14.08
CA TYR A 613 8.91 -1.93 13.64
C TYR A 613 10.27 -2.64 13.66
N TYR A 614 11.39 -1.93 13.81
CA TYR A 614 12.73 -2.51 13.99
C TYR A 614 13.20 -2.51 15.44
N LYS A 615 12.42 -1.96 16.40
CA LYS A 615 12.85 -1.85 17.80
C LYS A 615 13.14 -3.18 18.48
N GLU A 616 12.49 -4.27 18.06
CA GLU A 616 12.73 -5.61 18.60
C GLU A 616 14.03 -6.24 18.05
N ILE A 617 14.52 -5.76 16.90
CA ILE A 617 15.70 -6.28 16.19
C ILE A 617 16.57 -5.14 15.61
N PRO A 618 16.98 -4.15 16.43
CA PRO A 618 17.56 -2.90 15.94
C PRO A 618 18.92 -3.10 15.29
N PHE A 619 19.67 -4.12 15.73
CA PHE A 619 21.00 -4.44 15.21
C PHE A 619 20.90 -5.23 13.90
N GLU A 620 20.03 -6.25 13.87
CA GLU A 620 19.78 -7.12 12.70
C GLU A 620 19.16 -6.37 11.52
N ALA A 621 18.51 -5.23 11.77
CA ALA A 621 18.05 -4.33 10.72
C ALA A 621 19.18 -3.88 9.78
N PHE A 622 20.43 -3.78 10.27
CA PHE A 622 21.57 -3.32 9.48
C PHE A 622 22.66 -4.39 9.28
N TYR A 623 22.82 -5.29 10.24
CA TYR A 623 23.93 -6.22 10.26
C TYR A 623 23.50 -7.62 10.65
N ILE A 624 23.86 -8.61 9.82
CA ILE A 624 23.74 -10.02 10.15
C ILE A 624 25.15 -10.60 10.16
N GLY A 625 25.54 -11.21 11.28
CA GLY A 625 26.88 -11.74 11.46
C GLY A 625 27.08 -13.09 10.78
N GLU A 626 28.22 -13.25 10.13
CA GLU A 626 28.76 -14.50 9.62
C GLU A 626 30.10 -14.78 10.31
N LYS A 627 30.29 -16.02 10.77
CA LYS A 627 31.51 -16.41 11.48
C LYS A 627 32.33 -17.32 10.59
N THR A 628 33.55 -16.91 10.26
CA THR A 628 34.56 -17.78 9.66
C THR A 628 35.57 -18.22 10.71
N ASP A 629 36.44 -19.18 10.37
CA ASP A 629 37.46 -19.69 11.28
C ASP A 629 38.46 -18.62 11.75
N ASP A 630 38.61 -17.53 10.99
CA ASP A 630 39.65 -16.52 11.14
C ASP A 630 39.13 -15.09 11.48
N ARG A 631 37.83 -14.82 11.36
CA ARG A 631 37.23 -13.48 11.60
C ARG A 631 35.70 -13.50 11.78
N LEU A 632 35.15 -12.41 12.31
CA LEU A 632 33.73 -12.10 12.31
C LEU A 632 33.43 -11.09 11.20
N THR A 633 32.55 -11.44 10.26
CA THR A 633 32.21 -10.61 9.09
C THR A 633 30.70 -10.46 8.93
N SER A 634 30.25 -9.57 8.06
CA SER A 634 28.86 -9.42 7.68
C SER A 634 28.45 -10.44 6.61
N GLN A 635 27.22 -10.94 6.73
CA GLN A 635 26.60 -11.77 5.70
C GLN A 635 26.37 -10.96 4.42
N ALA A 636 26.59 -11.61 3.27
CA ALA A 636 26.30 -11.02 1.97
C ALA A 636 24.83 -10.53 1.88
N GLY A 637 24.66 -9.30 1.38
CA GLY A 637 23.35 -8.68 1.16
C GLY A 637 22.79 -7.87 2.33
N CYS A 638 23.37 -7.93 3.55
CA CYS A 638 22.98 -7.00 4.61
C CYS A 638 23.48 -5.57 4.34
N PHE A 639 22.96 -4.58 5.06
CA PHE A 639 23.23 -3.15 4.80
C PHE A 639 24.71 -2.79 4.93
N VAL A 640 25.37 -3.25 5.99
CA VAL A 640 26.81 -3.00 6.22
C VAL A 640 27.65 -3.61 5.09
N TRP A 641 27.29 -4.82 4.64
CA TRP A 641 27.95 -5.47 3.50
C TRP A 641 27.80 -4.65 2.21
N LYS A 642 26.61 -4.11 1.92
CA LYS A 642 26.37 -3.25 0.74
C LYS A 642 27.25 -2.00 0.76
N CYS A 643 27.36 -1.34 1.92
CA CYS A 643 28.24 -0.19 2.10
C CYS A 643 29.71 -0.54 1.82
N GLU A 644 30.15 -1.71 2.31
CA GLU A 644 31.50 -2.21 2.10
C GLU A 644 31.78 -2.57 0.62
N GLN A 645 30.78 -3.09 -0.10
CA GLN A 645 30.89 -3.26 -1.55
C GLN A 645 31.02 -1.93 -2.29
N ILE A 646 30.27 -0.90 -1.88
CA ILE A 646 30.34 0.44 -2.48
C ILE A 646 31.72 1.06 -2.23
N ARG A 647 32.26 0.92 -1.02
CA ARG A 647 33.61 1.37 -0.66
C ARG A 647 34.66 0.76 -1.60
N ASN A 648 34.66 -0.56 -1.72
CA ASN A 648 35.69 -1.28 -2.46
C ASN A 648 35.55 -1.15 -3.97
N LYS A 649 34.34 -1.21 -4.51
CA LYS A 649 34.09 -1.20 -5.97
C LYS A 649 34.13 0.20 -6.58
N TYR A 650 33.74 1.22 -5.82
CA TYR A 650 33.56 2.57 -6.37
C TYR A 650 34.39 3.63 -5.66
N ARG A 651 34.26 3.82 -4.34
CA ARG A 651 34.94 4.91 -3.61
C ARG A 651 36.47 4.82 -3.74
N ASN A 652 37.04 3.68 -3.34
CA ASN A 652 38.49 3.48 -3.38
C ASN A 652 39.00 3.49 -4.82
N LYS A 653 38.24 2.86 -5.73
CA LYS A 653 38.55 2.85 -7.15
C LYS A 653 38.62 4.27 -7.71
N ALA A 654 37.64 5.12 -7.43
CA ALA A 654 37.56 6.50 -7.91
C ALA A 654 38.76 7.36 -7.50
N ALA A 655 39.37 7.08 -6.34
CA ALA A 655 40.57 7.77 -5.88
C ALA A 655 41.86 7.31 -6.59
N HIS A 656 41.93 6.05 -7.02
CA HIS A 656 43.18 5.46 -7.55
C HIS A 656 43.22 5.31 -9.07
N VAL A 657 42.08 5.11 -9.74
CA VAL A 657 42.07 4.94 -11.20
C VAL A 657 42.06 6.28 -11.91
N ASN A 658 42.79 6.36 -13.02
CA ASN A 658 42.86 7.57 -13.83
C ASN A 658 41.51 7.92 -14.49
N VAL A 659 40.75 6.89 -14.91
CA VAL A 659 39.46 7.04 -15.59
C VAL A 659 38.50 6.01 -15.04
N MET A 660 37.31 6.47 -14.61
CA MET A 660 36.15 5.60 -14.40
C MET A 660 35.22 5.67 -15.61
N THR A 661 34.58 4.55 -15.96
CA THR A 661 33.64 4.51 -17.09
C THR A 661 32.24 4.99 -16.69
N GLU A 662 31.44 5.38 -17.69
CA GLU A 662 30.03 5.74 -17.50
C GLU A 662 29.24 4.59 -16.85
N GLN A 663 29.51 3.35 -17.27
CA GLN A 663 28.84 2.16 -16.73
C GLN A 663 29.14 1.99 -15.23
N GLU A 664 30.39 2.22 -14.82
CA GLU A 664 30.80 2.13 -13.41
C GLU A 664 30.18 3.24 -12.57
N ALA A 665 30.16 4.47 -13.09
CA ALA A 665 29.53 5.61 -12.44
C ALA A 665 28.01 5.45 -12.31
N THR A 666 27.35 4.95 -13.36
CA THR A 666 25.93 4.63 -13.34
C THR A 666 25.63 3.54 -12.31
N SER A 667 26.45 2.49 -12.26
CA SER A 667 26.31 1.40 -11.28
C SER A 667 26.54 1.89 -9.84
N CYS A 668 27.50 2.79 -9.62
CA CYS A 668 27.72 3.45 -8.33
C CYS A 668 26.49 4.25 -7.89
N TYR A 669 25.99 5.14 -8.78
CA TYR A 669 24.82 5.96 -8.53
C TYR A 669 23.60 5.09 -8.17
N GLN A 670 23.36 4.02 -8.94
CA GLN A 670 22.26 3.09 -8.69
C GLN A 670 22.38 2.34 -7.37
N SER A 671 23.58 1.95 -6.97
CA SER A 671 23.84 1.25 -5.70
C SER A 671 23.55 2.13 -4.48
N ILE A 672 23.65 3.45 -4.62
CA ILE A 672 23.48 4.44 -3.55
C ILE A 672 22.06 5.03 -3.55
N LEU A 673 21.49 5.31 -4.73
CA LEU A 673 20.18 5.94 -4.92
C LEU A 673 19.16 4.99 -5.57
N THR A 674 19.11 4.89 -6.90
CA THR A 674 18.27 3.94 -7.67
C THR A 674 18.53 4.10 -9.19
N LYS A 675 17.85 3.30 -10.03
CA LYS A 675 17.91 3.38 -11.50
C LYS A 675 17.20 4.63 -12.02
N ARG A 676 17.86 5.33 -12.96
CA ARG A 676 17.29 6.49 -13.67
C ARG A 676 15.95 6.14 -14.32
N GLY A 677 14.95 6.99 -14.10
CA GLY A 677 13.60 6.83 -14.67
C GLY A 677 12.65 5.93 -13.85
N ILE A 678 13.12 5.32 -12.77
CA ILE A 678 12.27 4.58 -11.82
C ILE A 678 12.14 5.43 -10.55
N TYR A 679 11.22 6.38 -10.57
CA TYR A 679 10.88 7.22 -9.41
C TYR A 679 9.67 6.66 -8.62
N THR A 680 9.24 5.44 -8.95
CA THR A 680 8.17 4.71 -8.28
C THR A 680 8.76 3.66 -7.34
N TYR A 681 8.29 3.67 -6.08
CA TYR A 681 8.76 2.86 -4.96
C TYR A 681 8.59 1.35 -5.22
N ASN A 682 9.60 0.69 -5.81
CA ASN A 682 9.67 -0.77 -5.91
C ASN A 682 10.54 -1.32 -4.79
N ALA A 683 9.96 -2.17 -3.94
CA ALA A 683 10.57 -2.71 -2.72
C ALA A 683 11.83 -3.58 -2.93
N GLU A 684 12.20 -3.92 -4.19
CA GLU A 684 13.31 -4.82 -4.49
C GLU A 684 14.59 -4.12 -4.99
N ILE A 685 14.58 -2.80 -5.23
CA ILE A 685 15.77 -2.04 -5.68
C ILE A 685 15.83 -0.67 -5.00
N ALA A 686 15.90 -0.65 -3.66
CA ALA A 686 16.20 0.58 -2.92
C ALA A 686 17.72 0.75 -2.83
N GLY A 687 18.27 1.86 -3.34
CA GLY A 687 19.67 2.19 -3.13
C GLY A 687 20.00 2.42 -1.66
N THR A 688 21.27 2.31 -1.32
CA THR A 688 21.73 2.19 0.06
C THR A 688 21.30 3.38 0.95
N ILE A 689 21.28 4.62 0.45
CA ILE A 689 20.80 5.77 1.25
C ILE A 689 19.29 5.70 1.48
N LEU A 690 18.50 5.30 0.47
CA LEU A 690 17.06 5.11 0.65
C LEU A 690 16.76 3.99 1.64
N GLU A 691 17.52 2.89 1.59
CA GLU A 691 17.43 1.81 2.57
C GLU A 691 17.75 2.31 3.99
N LEU A 692 18.78 3.14 4.17
CA LEU A 692 19.12 3.73 5.47
C LEU A 692 17.94 4.51 6.07
N PHE A 693 17.40 5.48 5.30
CA PHE A 693 16.27 6.30 5.73
C PHE A 693 14.92 5.56 5.73
N SER A 694 14.87 4.36 5.16
CA SER A 694 13.75 3.45 5.36
C SER A 694 13.82 2.71 6.69
N LYS A 695 14.95 2.67 7.39
CA LYS A 695 15.11 1.89 8.64
C LYS A 695 15.21 2.76 9.89
N ILE A 696 15.68 3.99 9.75
CA ILE A 696 15.84 4.95 10.84
C ILE A 696 14.71 5.97 10.90
N ASP A 697 14.39 6.42 12.11
CA ASP A 697 13.57 7.58 12.36
C ASP A 697 14.41 8.85 12.22
N GLY A 698 14.35 9.48 11.05
CA GLY A 698 15.12 10.67 10.73
C GLY A 698 14.90 11.86 11.68
N SER A 699 13.74 11.90 12.37
CA SER A 699 13.44 12.97 13.34
C SER A 699 14.28 12.89 14.62
N LYS A 700 14.84 11.70 14.91
CA LYS A 700 15.66 11.44 16.09
C LYS A 700 17.15 11.66 15.88
N LEU A 701 17.57 11.88 14.63
CA LEU A 701 18.95 12.24 14.34
C LEU A 701 19.16 13.68 14.81
N GLY A 702 20.03 13.87 15.80
CA GLY A 702 20.27 15.15 16.43
C GLY A 702 20.51 16.27 15.40
N LYS A 703 19.95 17.45 15.66
CA LYS A 703 20.20 18.69 14.88
C LYS A 703 21.64 19.14 15.10
N SER A 704 22.60 18.42 14.53
CA SER A 704 24.01 18.75 14.55
C SER A 704 24.47 19.04 13.12
N LEU A 705 24.49 20.35 12.82
CA LEU A 705 25.05 21.09 11.67
C LEU A 705 24.29 21.00 10.34
#